data_AF-A0A8J3HGI9-F1
#
_entry.id   AF-A0A8J3HGI9-F1
#
_cell.length_a   1.000
_cell.length_b   1.000
_cell.length_c   1.000
_cell.angle_alpha   90.00
_cell.angle_beta   90.00
_cell.angle_gamma   90.00
#
_symmetry.space_group_name_H-M   'P 1'
#
loop_
_entity.id
_entity.type
_entity.pdbx_description
1 polymer ?
#
loop_
_entity_poly.entity_id
_entity_poly.type
_entity_poly.pdbx_seq_one_letter_code
_entity_poly.pdbx_strand_id
1 'polypeptide(L)'
;MHRRTVLRGGVAVAGGLALAGQAVTASWAGGTGTPVTLVGDTSSGGIYNPYGAGLTRTPFLKLPAGSTRATGWLSQQLSLDASGIAGSYDQVSHFLVYAENGWVNPAKTGWEELPYWLRGLTALAAVTGDAALRSKVSTWVNGIVATAQPDGFFGPTALRTSLGGGPDFWPFMPLLQALRTYQEYSGDTRIIPMLTKFLQYQNQFGASAFNQSWGSVRWATNLDTVFWLFARTGQSFLLTLADKIHQYSKNYVNNLPTMHNVDLAQGFTEPALMALRGNTSLTQATYNNYSTIQSQYGQFPGGGFAGDENIRTDQRDPRQGFETCGIVEYMQSFETMTRLTGDPSWADGCENLAFNSLPASMSADHRSLHYITSANSIQLDNRAKTQGQYQNGFAMEAYLLGVDQYRCCPHNYGQGWSYFTDNLVQATADRGLAVTMYAPSTTTAKVGSGAATVTLTQETSYPFNGAVTLRLATSGAVAFPLYVRIPSWCPNPSLTVNGAAQPVAAGPAYVAVNRTWNNGDTIVLTLPMSPKTTTWTANQNAISVSNGPLTYSLEIGQNFLRYNDPSSAWPEWQVFPTSAWNYGLVPNSFTAVTGGGTGNPFTPAGTPVALTAQARAIPNWQADSENVVSRLQLGPVASGEPIKTVRLIPMGAASLRITSFPAIGGSRQWQLPATPSASWTFSGDTVTALNSYYDPTSSYDQSHRRFTWWDHTGTSEWVQYTYATPVSASSVSVYWYDDTDHGQCRVPASWRVEYLNSSGAWQAVSGASGYGTALNTYNTTTFTAVTTTALRIVAQLKAGFSGGVLQWNVTAAPALVRANTWYRIQNANSSKVLAVSGMSTADSANVVQFADNGSADHNWRFDHVGNGWFLIVNQNSGKVLAVNNMSRANSALVQQFADNGSADHYWQLAGDGGGWVRIRNLNSGLVLGVSGMSTADNAQVVQFEDNGTADHRWRLLG
;
A
#
# COMPACT_ATOMS: atom_id res chain seq x y z
N MET A 1 -6.21 34.51 26.31
CA MET A 1 -4.92 35.09 25.89
C MET A 1 -4.84 35.05 24.37
N HIS A 2 -4.80 36.21 23.74
CA HIS A 2 -4.71 36.38 22.29
C HIS A 2 -3.36 35.86 21.76
N ARG A 3 -3.37 34.85 20.90
CA ARG A 3 -2.18 34.33 20.20
C ARG A 3 -2.39 34.40 18.70
N ARG A 4 -2.12 35.54 18.05
CA ARG A 4 -1.69 35.64 16.63
C ARG A 4 -1.02 37.00 16.40
N THR A 5 0.31 37.05 16.40
CA THR A 5 1.05 38.16 15.79
C THR A 5 2.38 37.69 15.19
N VAL A 6 2.61 38.14 13.96
CA VAL A 6 3.87 38.25 13.18
C VAL A 6 4.37 37.01 12.42
N LEU A 7 4.13 37.04 11.09
CA LEU A 7 4.97 36.45 10.05
C LEU A 7 5.87 37.56 9.48
N ARG A 8 7.20 37.37 9.47
CA ARG A 8 8.13 38.09 8.60
C ARG A 8 9.31 37.21 8.19
N GLY A 9 9.39 36.96 6.87
CA GLY A 9 10.57 37.18 6.03
C GLY A 9 11.78 36.26 6.18
N GLY A 10 12.06 35.50 5.12
CA GLY A 10 13.36 34.88 4.87
C GLY A 10 13.37 34.09 3.56
N VAL A 11 13.60 34.77 2.43
CA VAL A 11 13.89 34.13 1.14
C VAL A 11 15.40 33.90 1.07
N ALA A 12 15.81 32.64 0.87
CA ALA A 12 17.18 32.31 0.50
C ALA A 12 17.16 31.62 -0.88
N VAL A 13 17.83 32.24 -1.84
CA VAL A 13 18.06 31.71 -3.19
C VAL A 13 19.36 30.91 -3.16
N ALA A 14 19.32 29.66 -3.63
CA ALA A 14 20.51 28.87 -3.91
C ALA A 14 20.41 28.30 -5.34
N GLY A 15 21.32 28.75 -6.20
CA GLY A 15 21.54 28.20 -7.53
C GLY A 15 22.61 27.10 -7.49
N GLY A 16 22.39 26.02 -8.25
CA GLY A 16 23.33 24.91 -8.45
C GLY A 16 22.85 24.01 -9.60
N LEU A 17 23.78 23.64 -10.47
CA LEU A 17 23.59 23.05 -11.81
C LEU A 17 22.77 21.74 -11.84
N ALA A 18 21.90 21.65 -12.85
CA ALA A 18 20.96 20.55 -13.08
C ALA A 18 21.61 19.35 -13.80
N LEU A 19 21.51 18.18 -13.19
CA LEU A 19 21.42 16.90 -13.89
C LEU A 19 19.94 16.53 -13.95
N ALA A 20 19.42 16.37 -15.18
CA ALA A 20 18.02 16.10 -15.46
C ALA A 20 17.61 14.69 -14.99
N GLY A 21 17.21 14.59 -13.73
CA GLY A 21 16.29 13.58 -13.21
C GLY A 21 15.26 14.33 -12.41
N GLN A 22 14.04 14.48 -12.94
CA GLN A 22 12.96 15.13 -12.19
C GLN A 22 12.72 14.33 -10.91
N ALA A 23 13.13 14.89 -9.77
CA ALA A 23 12.68 14.45 -8.46
C ALA A 23 11.18 14.77 -8.37
N VAL A 24 10.35 13.84 -8.82
CA VAL A 24 8.90 13.92 -8.62
C VAL A 24 8.64 13.47 -7.19
N THR A 25 8.54 14.41 -6.26
CA THR A 25 7.76 14.15 -5.04
C THR A 25 6.34 13.90 -5.51
N ALA A 26 5.86 12.66 -5.43
CA ALA A 26 4.58 12.23 -5.99
C ALA A 26 3.36 12.74 -5.17
N SER A 27 3.33 14.03 -4.84
CA SER A 27 2.14 14.70 -4.33
C SER A 27 1.26 15.11 -5.51
N TRP A 28 0.29 14.26 -5.84
CA TRP A 28 -0.65 14.50 -6.94
C TRP A 28 -1.49 15.76 -6.74
N ALA A 29 -1.75 16.18 -5.49
CA ALA A 29 -2.61 17.32 -5.15
C ALA A 29 -1.88 18.48 -4.43
N GLY A 30 -0.58 18.69 -4.71
CA GLY A 30 0.23 19.75 -4.08
C GLY A 30 -0.12 21.19 -4.46
N GLY A 31 -1.31 21.47 -5.01
CA GLY A 31 -1.67 22.79 -5.54
C GLY A 31 -0.91 23.17 -6.81
N THR A 32 -0.47 22.17 -7.56
CA THR A 32 0.18 22.33 -8.86
C THR A 32 -0.83 22.53 -10.00
N GLY A 33 -2.12 22.23 -9.75
CA GLY A 33 -3.19 22.47 -10.70
C GLY A 33 -3.58 23.94 -10.77
N THR A 34 -3.89 24.41 -11.98
CA THR A 34 -4.52 25.72 -12.14
C THR A 34 -6.01 25.58 -11.83
N PRO A 35 -6.56 26.30 -10.83
CA PRO A 35 -7.99 26.30 -10.56
C PRO A 35 -8.80 26.64 -11.82
N VAL A 36 -9.97 26.04 -11.96
CA VAL A 36 -10.87 26.32 -13.08
C VAL A 36 -11.15 27.82 -13.21
N THR A 37 -11.07 28.32 -14.44
CA THR A 37 -11.55 29.66 -14.78
C THR A 37 -12.95 29.53 -15.38
N LEU A 38 -13.95 30.04 -14.67
CA LEU A 38 -15.33 30.04 -15.16
C LEU A 38 -15.51 31.10 -16.26
N VAL A 39 -16.14 30.72 -17.37
CA VAL A 39 -16.31 31.55 -18.57
C VAL A 39 -17.73 32.10 -18.73
N GLY A 40 -18.70 31.62 -17.96
CA GLY A 40 -20.08 32.12 -17.96
C GLY A 40 -20.36 33.14 -16.85
N ASP A 41 -21.63 33.55 -16.74
CA ASP A 41 -22.07 34.50 -15.72
C ASP A 41 -22.18 33.86 -14.33
N THR A 42 -21.28 34.27 -13.43
CA THR A 42 -21.25 33.81 -12.03
C THR A 42 -22.08 34.66 -11.08
N SER A 43 -22.77 35.70 -11.55
CA SER A 43 -23.44 36.72 -10.73
C SER A 43 -24.51 36.15 -9.78
N SER A 44 -25.20 35.07 -10.16
CA SER A 44 -26.18 34.39 -9.31
C SER A 44 -25.59 33.29 -8.43
N GLY A 45 -24.31 32.93 -8.64
CA GLY A 45 -23.64 31.82 -7.97
C GLY A 45 -24.10 30.43 -8.41
N GLY A 46 -24.82 30.31 -9.54
CA GLY A 46 -25.29 29.05 -10.11
C GLY A 46 -26.75 28.71 -9.76
N ILE A 47 -27.28 27.62 -10.35
CA ILE A 47 -28.67 27.15 -10.11
C ILE A 47 -28.79 26.43 -8.78
N TYR A 48 -27.78 25.61 -8.48
CA TYR A 48 -27.71 24.78 -7.28
C TYR A 48 -26.99 25.50 -6.14
N ASN A 49 -26.86 26.82 -6.24
CA ASN A 49 -26.07 27.61 -5.29
C ASN A 49 -26.62 27.38 -3.88
N PRO A 50 -25.86 26.73 -2.99
CA PRO A 50 -26.27 26.68 -1.60
C PRO A 50 -26.02 28.06 -0.97
N TYR A 51 -25.02 28.83 -1.41
CA TYR A 51 -24.51 29.99 -0.69
C TYR A 51 -25.28 31.28 -1.03
N GLY A 52 -26.29 31.60 -0.21
CA GLY A 52 -26.87 32.95 -0.08
C GLY A 52 -25.93 33.96 0.58
N ALA A 53 -26.37 35.22 0.72
CA ALA A 53 -25.56 36.33 1.25
C ALA A 53 -24.87 35.97 2.59
N GLY A 54 -23.53 35.88 2.58
CA GLY A 54 -22.71 35.64 3.78
C GLY A 54 -21.61 34.57 3.66
N LEU A 55 -21.62 33.75 2.59
CA LEU A 55 -20.54 32.81 2.27
C LEU A 55 -19.90 33.12 0.91
N THR A 56 -18.61 32.84 0.80
CA THR A 56 -17.81 32.99 -0.43
C THR A 56 -18.28 31.95 -1.44
N ARG A 57 -18.41 32.36 -2.70
CA ARG A 57 -18.81 31.47 -3.80
C ARG A 57 -17.68 30.50 -4.11
N THR A 58 -18.05 29.27 -4.45
CA THR A 58 -17.16 28.22 -4.91
C THR A 58 -17.36 28.02 -6.41
N PRO A 59 -16.33 27.55 -7.15
CA PRO A 59 -16.46 27.36 -8.59
C PRO A 59 -17.45 26.24 -8.94
N PHE A 60 -17.47 25.18 -8.14
CA PHE A 60 -18.35 24.03 -8.33
C PHE A 60 -19.33 23.87 -7.17
N LEU A 61 -20.48 23.29 -7.49
CA LEU A 61 -21.62 23.11 -6.60
C LEU A 61 -22.06 21.65 -6.65
N LYS A 62 -22.39 21.09 -5.49
CA LYS A 62 -22.88 19.72 -5.39
C LYS A 62 -24.23 19.61 -6.09
N LEU A 63 -24.39 18.63 -6.98
CA LEU A 63 -25.71 18.24 -7.47
C LEU A 63 -26.52 17.54 -6.34
N PRO A 64 -27.86 17.55 -6.39
CA PRO A 64 -28.66 16.75 -5.47
C PRO A 64 -28.25 15.28 -5.48
N ALA A 65 -28.16 14.66 -4.31
CA ALA A 65 -27.75 13.26 -4.18
C ALA A 65 -28.56 12.35 -5.12
N GLY A 66 -27.86 11.54 -5.91
CA GLY A 66 -28.50 10.67 -6.88
C GLY A 66 -28.97 11.36 -8.16
N SER A 67 -28.45 12.54 -8.48
CA SER A 67 -28.53 13.12 -9.83
C SER A 67 -27.69 12.33 -10.84
N THR A 68 -26.66 11.64 -10.36
CA THR A 68 -25.79 10.75 -11.14
C THR A 68 -26.10 9.28 -10.81
N ARG A 69 -26.20 8.46 -11.87
CA ARG A 69 -26.38 7.01 -11.83
C ARG A 69 -25.20 6.35 -12.53
N ALA A 70 -24.52 5.41 -11.87
CA ALA A 70 -23.46 4.66 -12.51
C ALA A 70 -24.02 3.69 -13.56
N THR A 71 -23.20 3.38 -14.57
CA THR A 71 -23.42 2.29 -15.53
C THR A 71 -22.13 1.44 -15.61
N GLY A 72 -22.08 0.44 -16.48
CA GLY A 72 -20.86 -0.36 -16.73
C GLY A 72 -20.24 -0.96 -15.47
N TRP A 73 -18.91 -0.92 -15.37
CA TRP A 73 -18.18 -1.49 -14.25
C TRP A 73 -18.49 -0.81 -12.90
N LEU A 74 -18.77 0.49 -12.89
CA LEU A 74 -19.05 1.22 -11.64
C LEU A 74 -20.40 0.80 -11.06
N SER A 75 -21.40 0.58 -11.93
CA SER A 75 -22.68 0.01 -11.48
C SER A 75 -22.49 -1.39 -10.86
N GLN A 76 -21.56 -2.19 -11.39
CA GLN A 76 -21.24 -3.49 -10.80
C GLN A 76 -20.63 -3.35 -9.41
N GLN A 77 -19.70 -2.41 -9.19
CA GLN A 77 -19.13 -2.16 -7.85
C GLN A 77 -20.20 -1.74 -6.84
N LEU A 78 -21.12 -0.85 -7.23
CA LEU A 78 -22.23 -0.44 -6.37
C LEU A 78 -23.19 -1.60 -6.07
N SER A 79 -23.40 -2.51 -7.02
CA SER A 79 -24.18 -3.73 -6.77
C SER A 79 -23.48 -4.68 -5.79
N LEU A 80 -22.15 -4.80 -5.88
CA LEU A 80 -21.36 -5.54 -4.90
C LEU A 80 -21.49 -4.92 -3.51
N ASP A 81 -21.34 -3.59 -3.38
CA ASP A 81 -21.57 -2.87 -2.13
C ASP A 81 -22.98 -3.09 -1.56
N ALA A 82 -24.02 -3.05 -2.41
CA ALA A 82 -25.40 -3.28 -1.99
C ALA A 82 -25.63 -4.69 -1.43
N SER A 83 -24.99 -5.69 -2.05
CA SER A 83 -25.08 -7.11 -1.63
C SER A 83 -24.04 -7.53 -0.59
N GLY A 84 -23.06 -6.67 -0.33
CA GLY A 84 -21.94 -6.88 0.58
C GLY A 84 -22.13 -6.14 1.90
N ILE A 85 -21.02 -5.79 2.56
CA ILE A 85 -21.04 -5.17 3.89
C ILE A 85 -21.84 -3.85 3.84
N ALA A 86 -21.53 -2.92 2.93
CA ALA A 86 -22.17 -1.61 2.88
C ALA A 86 -23.71 -1.65 2.88
N GLY A 87 -24.34 -2.55 2.11
CA GLY A 87 -25.79 -2.66 2.03
C GLY A 87 -26.44 -3.61 3.03
N SER A 88 -25.69 -4.58 3.57
CA SER A 88 -26.26 -5.72 4.31
C SER A 88 -25.62 -5.99 5.68
N TYR A 89 -24.78 -5.08 6.19
CA TYR A 89 -24.09 -5.31 7.46
C TYR A 89 -25.01 -5.42 8.67
N ASP A 90 -26.21 -4.85 8.60
CA ASP A 90 -27.27 -4.98 9.60
C ASP A 90 -27.75 -6.43 9.83
N GLN A 91 -27.39 -7.35 8.94
CA GLN A 91 -27.68 -8.77 9.08
C GLN A 91 -26.71 -9.49 10.02
N VAL A 92 -25.54 -8.91 10.30
CA VAL A 92 -24.45 -9.59 11.02
C VAL A 92 -23.74 -8.73 12.07
N SER A 93 -23.76 -7.41 11.94
CA SER A 93 -23.21 -6.50 12.94
C SER A 93 -24.17 -6.37 14.12
N HIS A 94 -23.74 -6.81 15.30
CA HIS A 94 -24.53 -6.66 16.52
C HIS A 94 -24.69 -5.19 16.94
N PHE A 95 -23.92 -4.26 16.37
CA PHE A 95 -24.11 -2.81 16.52
C PHE A 95 -25.31 -2.26 15.74
N LEU A 96 -25.82 -3.01 14.76
CA LEU A 96 -26.87 -2.57 13.82
C LEU A 96 -28.21 -3.26 14.05
N VAL A 97 -28.40 -3.87 15.23
CA VAL A 97 -29.69 -4.46 15.62
C VAL A 97 -30.69 -3.37 15.95
N TYR A 98 -31.68 -3.15 15.08
CA TYR A 98 -32.63 -2.03 15.15
C TYR A 98 -33.26 -1.83 16.54
N ALA A 99 -33.83 -2.88 17.14
CA ALA A 99 -34.53 -2.77 18.43
C ALA A 99 -33.62 -2.44 19.62
N GLU A 100 -32.32 -2.76 19.51
CA GLU A 100 -31.32 -2.57 20.56
C GLU A 100 -30.46 -1.32 20.35
N ASN A 101 -30.65 -0.58 19.26
CA ASN A 101 -29.79 0.52 18.88
C ASN A 101 -30.24 1.87 19.48
N GLY A 102 -29.34 2.54 20.19
CA GLY A 102 -29.56 3.82 20.88
C GLY A 102 -30.07 4.97 20.01
N TRP A 103 -29.81 4.92 18.70
CA TRP A 103 -30.22 5.97 17.77
C TRP A 103 -31.71 5.95 17.43
N VAL A 104 -32.38 4.81 17.62
CA VAL A 104 -33.84 4.68 17.47
C VAL A 104 -34.54 4.39 18.80
N ASN A 105 -33.78 3.98 19.83
CA ASN A 105 -34.23 3.81 21.20
C ASN A 105 -33.30 4.56 22.18
N PRO A 106 -33.59 5.83 22.53
CA PRO A 106 -32.68 6.69 23.30
C PRO A 106 -32.20 6.18 24.66
N ALA A 107 -32.85 5.16 25.24
CA ALA A 107 -32.44 4.54 26.49
C ALA A 107 -31.30 3.52 26.32
N LYS A 108 -31.04 3.07 25.08
CA LYS A 108 -30.00 2.09 24.74
C LYS A 108 -28.68 2.77 24.38
N THR A 109 -27.62 1.97 24.25
CA THR A 109 -26.30 2.44 23.83
C THR A 109 -26.26 2.65 22.32
N GLY A 110 -25.45 3.61 21.88
CA GLY A 110 -25.19 3.87 20.47
C GLY A 110 -24.07 4.87 20.35
N TRP A 111 -23.15 4.63 19.43
CA TRP A 111 -22.01 5.51 19.17
C TRP A 111 -21.83 5.66 17.66
N GLU A 112 -20.64 5.47 17.11
CA GLU A 112 -20.31 5.80 15.71
C GLU A 112 -20.68 4.74 14.67
N GLU A 113 -20.96 3.50 15.07
CA GLU A 113 -21.12 2.36 14.16
C GLU A 113 -22.32 2.53 13.22
N LEU A 114 -23.51 2.83 13.76
CA LEU A 114 -24.69 3.15 12.95
C LEU A 114 -24.48 4.43 12.14
N PRO A 115 -24.05 5.58 12.69
CA PRO A 115 -23.77 6.78 11.92
C PRO A 115 -22.85 6.58 10.72
N TYR A 116 -21.76 5.83 10.89
CA TYR A 116 -20.84 5.52 9.79
C TYR A 116 -21.52 4.69 8.71
N TRP A 117 -22.16 3.59 9.11
CA TRP A 117 -22.83 2.69 8.17
C TRP A 117 -24.00 3.38 7.46
N LEU A 118 -24.82 4.11 8.19
CA LEU A 118 -25.97 4.82 7.64
C LEU A 118 -25.54 5.94 6.69
N ARG A 119 -24.40 6.59 6.91
CA ARG A 119 -23.82 7.56 5.96
C ARG A 119 -23.53 6.91 4.61
N GLY A 120 -22.80 5.79 4.61
CA GLY A 120 -22.50 5.02 3.40
C GLY A 120 -23.77 4.46 2.74
N LEU A 121 -24.63 3.80 3.51
CA LEU A 121 -25.89 3.20 3.04
C LEU A 121 -26.81 4.24 2.40
N THR A 122 -26.94 5.43 3.00
CA THR A 122 -27.79 6.50 2.48
C THR A 122 -27.28 7.03 1.15
N ALA A 123 -25.96 7.19 1.01
CA ALA A 123 -25.33 7.57 -0.24
C ALA A 123 -25.53 6.48 -1.32
N LEU A 124 -25.33 5.22 -0.96
CA LEU A 124 -25.51 4.07 -1.84
C LEU A 124 -26.96 3.99 -2.35
N ALA A 125 -27.95 4.14 -1.45
CA ALA A 125 -29.37 4.16 -1.80
C ALA A 125 -29.74 5.35 -2.72
N ALA A 126 -29.06 6.49 -2.54
CA ALA A 126 -29.24 7.67 -3.38
C ALA A 126 -28.73 7.44 -4.80
N VAL A 127 -27.50 6.94 -4.96
CA VAL A 127 -26.83 6.79 -6.26
C VAL A 127 -27.26 5.55 -7.04
N THR A 128 -27.72 4.48 -6.37
CA THR A 128 -28.27 3.30 -7.05
C THR A 128 -29.74 3.48 -7.42
N GLY A 129 -30.50 4.24 -6.60
CA GLY A 129 -31.95 4.29 -6.72
C GLY A 129 -32.66 3.02 -6.24
N ASP A 130 -31.94 2.08 -5.61
CA ASP A 130 -32.48 0.80 -5.17
C ASP A 130 -33.59 0.99 -4.12
N ALA A 131 -34.76 0.40 -4.40
CA ALA A 131 -35.95 0.58 -3.57
C ALA A 131 -35.80 -0.09 -2.19
N ALA A 132 -35.12 -1.23 -2.10
CA ALA A 132 -34.92 -1.95 -0.85
C ALA A 132 -33.94 -1.20 0.07
N LEU A 133 -32.84 -0.68 -0.48
CA LEU A 133 -31.91 0.17 0.24
C LEU A 133 -32.58 1.46 0.70
N ARG A 134 -33.37 2.12 -0.15
CA ARG A 134 -34.13 3.33 0.22
C ARG A 134 -35.14 3.05 1.32
N SER A 135 -35.85 1.92 1.26
CA SER A 135 -36.76 1.49 2.32
C SER A 135 -36.02 1.27 3.63
N LYS A 136 -34.86 0.59 3.59
CA LYS A 136 -34.02 0.35 4.77
C LYS A 136 -33.54 1.66 5.40
N VAL A 137 -33.02 2.58 4.59
CA VAL A 137 -32.61 3.92 5.04
C VAL A 137 -33.80 4.66 5.65
N SER A 138 -34.96 4.66 5.00
CA SER A 138 -36.16 5.31 5.53
C SER A 138 -36.56 4.78 6.90
N THR A 139 -36.49 3.45 7.13
CA THR A 139 -36.75 2.85 8.44
C THR A 139 -35.84 3.43 9.53
N TRP A 140 -34.53 3.44 9.30
CA TRP A 140 -33.56 4.01 10.24
C TRP A 140 -33.78 5.50 10.48
N VAL A 141 -33.93 6.29 9.41
CA VAL A 141 -34.15 7.74 9.51
C VAL A 141 -35.45 8.05 10.24
N ASN A 142 -36.53 7.32 9.98
CA ASN A 142 -37.80 7.49 10.69
C ASN A 142 -37.66 7.21 12.19
N GLY A 143 -36.96 6.13 12.56
CA GLY A 143 -36.65 5.83 13.96
C GLY A 143 -35.85 6.94 14.63
N ILE A 144 -34.81 7.46 13.96
CA ILE A 144 -33.97 8.55 14.46
C ILE A 144 -34.78 9.85 14.63
N VAL A 145 -35.57 10.24 13.63
CA VAL A 145 -36.43 11.44 13.68
C VAL A 145 -37.43 11.35 14.84
N ALA A 146 -37.95 10.15 15.14
CA ALA A 146 -38.85 9.94 16.26
C ALA A 146 -38.22 10.16 17.64
N THR A 147 -36.88 10.18 17.75
CA THR A 147 -36.18 10.45 19.01
C THR A 147 -35.98 11.94 19.33
N ALA A 148 -36.37 12.84 18.42
CA ALA A 148 -36.16 14.27 18.57
C ALA A 148 -36.83 14.84 19.83
N GLN A 149 -36.07 15.63 20.59
CA GLN A 149 -36.50 16.22 21.86
C GLN A 149 -36.79 17.72 21.73
N PRO A 150 -37.56 18.33 22.66
CA PRO A 150 -37.90 19.75 22.62
C PRO A 150 -36.69 20.70 22.63
N ASP A 151 -35.60 20.31 23.30
CA ASP A 151 -34.35 21.08 23.39
C ASP A 151 -33.46 20.97 22.15
N GLY A 152 -33.84 20.15 21.17
CA GLY A 152 -33.13 19.93 19.91
C GLY A 152 -32.21 18.71 19.90
N PHE A 153 -31.98 18.05 21.03
CA PHE A 153 -31.23 16.80 21.05
C PHE A 153 -32.02 15.64 20.42
N PHE A 154 -31.33 14.61 19.95
CA PHE A 154 -31.92 13.36 19.48
C PHE A 154 -30.92 12.20 19.63
N GLY A 155 -31.38 10.96 19.53
CA GLY A 155 -30.53 9.77 19.64
C GLY A 155 -30.21 9.34 21.09
N PRO A 156 -29.08 8.62 21.32
CA PRO A 156 -28.78 7.99 22.60
C PRO A 156 -28.61 9.01 23.73
N THR A 157 -29.38 8.86 24.82
CA THR A 157 -29.41 9.81 25.95
C THR A 157 -28.05 9.94 26.63
N ALA A 158 -27.27 8.85 26.69
CA ALA A 158 -25.94 8.84 27.31
C ALA A 158 -24.95 9.81 26.65
N LEU A 159 -25.11 10.12 25.36
CA LEU A 159 -24.22 11.05 24.64
C LEU A 159 -24.37 12.51 25.09
N ARG A 160 -25.36 12.84 25.92
CA ARG A 160 -25.48 14.18 26.52
C ARG A 160 -24.37 14.49 27.53
N THR A 161 -23.77 13.47 28.14
CA THR A 161 -22.85 13.63 29.29
C THR A 161 -21.61 12.74 29.24
N SER A 162 -21.41 11.97 28.16
CA SER A 162 -20.34 10.97 28.07
C SER A 162 -18.91 11.53 27.97
N LEU A 163 -18.72 12.84 27.74
CA LEU A 163 -17.40 13.48 27.69
C LEU A 163 -17.19 14.43 28.87
N GLY A 164 -16.72 13.89 29.99
CA GLY A 164 -16.43 14.67 31.19
C GLY A 164 -17.65 15.42 31.75
N GLY A 165 -18.84 14.82 31.61
CA GLY A 165 -20.12 15.43 31.99
C GLY A 165 -20.74 16.33 30.91
N GLY A 166 -20.06 16.54 29.79
CA GLY A 166 -20.55 17.25 28.60
C GLY A 166 -20.93 16.34 27.43
N PRO A 167 -21.51 16.91 26.36
CA PRO A 167 -22.00 16.13 25.23
C PRO A 167 -20.88 15.57 24.36
N ASP A 168 -21.07 14.35 23.85
CA ASP A 168 -20.28 13.76 22.76
C ASP A 168 -20.95 14.00 21.42
N PHE A 169 -20.43 14.98 20.67
CA PHE A 169 -20.94 15.30 19.34
C PHE A 169 -20.28 14.50 18.22
N TRP A 170 -19.23 13.74 18.49
CA TRP A 170 -18.50 13.01 17.45
C TRP A 170 -19.41 12.09 16.62
N PRO A 171 -20.19 11.18 17.22
CA PRO A 171 -21.03 10.25 16.47
C PRO A 171 -22.09 10.93 15.60
N PHE A 172 -22.51 12.14 15.99
CA PHE A 172 -23.49 12.90 15.23
C PHE A 172 -22.91 13.42 13.92
N MET A 173 -21.62 13.73 13.82
CA MET A 173 -21.05 14.34 12.61
C MET A 173 -21.30 13.51 11.33
N PRO A 174 -20.96 12.20 11.26
CA PRO A 174 -21.32 11.38 10.10
C PRO A 174 -22.83 11.17 9.97
N LEU A 175 -23.58 11.12 11.08
CA LEU A 175 -25.03 10.97 11.04
C LEU A 175 -25.73 12.17 10.38
N LEU A 176 -25.29 13.39 10.68
CA LEU A 176 -25.84 14.60 10.08
C LEU A 176 -25.61 14.60 8.55
N GLN A 177 -24.48 14.07 8.06
CA GLN A 177 -24.26 13.87 6.63
C GLN A 177 -25.22 12.85 6.02
N ALA A 178 -25.52 11.76 6.73
CA ALA A 178 -26.53 10.78 6.32
C ALA A 178 -27.92 11.43 6.20
N LEU A 179 -28.36 12.15 7.24
CA LEU A 179 -29.66 12.84 7.27
C LEU A 179 -29.76 13.91 6.17
N ARG A 180 -28.70 14.69 5.96
CA ARG A 180 -28.60 15.63 4.83
C ARG A 180 -28.79 14.92 3.50
N THR A 181 -28.04 13.84 3.26
CA THR A 181 -28.10 13.09 1.99
C THR A 181 -29.51 12.53 1.77
N TYR A 182 -30.13 11.99 2.83
CA TYR A 182 -31.51 11.55 2.80
C TYR A 182 -32.47 12.69 2.44
N GLN A 183 -32.33 13.87 3.05
CA GLN A 183 -33.15 15.04 2.73
C GLN A 183 -33.02 15.43 1.25
N GLU A 184 -31.80 15.42 0.70
CA GLU A 184 -31.52 15.84 -0.68
C GLU A 184 -32.27 15.00 -1.73
N TYR A 185 -32.37 13.68 -1.56
CA TYR A 185 -33.06 12.81 -2.54
C TYR A 185 -34.50 12.44 -2.19
N SER A 186 -34.87 12.41 -0.89
CA SER A 186 -36.23 12.05 -0.47
C SER A 186 -37.17 13.26 -0.39
N GLY A 187 -36.63 14.46 -0.21
CA GLY A 187 -37.42 15.66 0.04
C GLY A 187 -38.07 15.71 1.43
N ASP A 188 -37.69 14.84 2.37
CA ASP A 188 -38.31 14.80 3.70
C ASP A 188 -38.16 16.14 4.44
N THR A 189 -39.29 16.81 4.62
CA THR A 189 -39.37 18.16 5.17
C THR A 189 -39.10 18.22 6.67
N ARG A 190 -39.07 17.08 7.37
CA ARG A 190 -38.80 17.01 8.82
C ARG A 190 -37.32 17.20 9.15
N ILE A 191 -36.43 16.89 8.20
CA ILE A 191 -34.99 16.87 8.44
C ILE A 191 -34.42 18.27 8.67
N ILE A 192 -34.76 19.26 7.82
CA ILE A 192 -34.24 20.63 7.95
C ILE A 192 -34.56 21.23 9.34
N PRO A 193 -35.81 21.20 9.85
CA PRO A 193 -36.12 21.64 11.20
C PRO A 193 -35.38 20.87 12.29
N MET A 194 -35.24 19.54 12.17
CA MET A 194 -34.52 18.72 13.14
C MET A 194 -33.04 19.09 13.23
N LEU A 195 -32.35 19.17 12.08
CA LEU A 195 -30.94 19.59 12.01
C LEU A 195 -30.76 21.01 12.54
N THR A 196 -31.70 21.92 12.26
CA THR A 196 -31.68 23.30 12.77
C THR A 196 -31.71 23.32 14.30
N LYS A 197 -32.64 22.60 14.91
CA LYS A 197 -32.76 22.52 16.38
C LYS A 197 -31.53 21.85 17.01
N PHE A 198 -31.01 20.79 16.40
CA PHE A 198 -29.82 20.11 16.92
C PHE A 198 -28.56 20.97 16.85
N LEU A 199 -28.33 21.67 15.73
CA LEU A 199 -27.21 22.59 15.63
C LEU A 199 -27.39 23.82 16.54
N GLN A 200 -28.64 24.23 16.80
CA GLN A 200 -28.91 25.26 17.81
C GLN A 200 -28.59 24.75 19.22
N TYR A 201 -28.93 23.50 19.56
CA TYR A 201 -28.50 22.82 20.79
C TYR A 201 -26.97 22.78 20.91
N GLN A 202 -26.27 22.34 19.86
CA GLN A 202 -24.80 22.32 19.80
C GLN A 202 -24.20 23.71 20.05
N ASN A 203 -24.81 24.77 19.50
CA ASN A 203 -24.33 26.14 19.65
C ASN A 203 -24.48 26.72 21.08
N GLN A 204 -25.21 26.07 21.99
CA GLN A 204 -25.33 26.51 23.39
C GLN A 204 -24.07 26.23 24.21
N PHE A 205 -23.23 25.30 23.77
CA PHE A 205 -22.07 24.87 24.53
C PHE A 205 -20.84 25.76 24.32
N GLY A 206 -19.93 25.70 25.30
CA GLY A 206 -18.62 26.36 25.30
C GLY A 206 -17.50 25.43 24.81
N ALA A 207 -16.25 25.86 24.97
CA ALA A 207 -15.06 25.20 24.41
C ALA A 207 -14.95 23.70 24.73
N SER A 208 -15.37 23.26 25.92
CA SER A 208 -15.27 21.86 26.35
C SER A 208 -16.03 20.89 25.44
N ALA A 209 -17.09 21.32 24.75
CA ALA A 209 -17.83 20.45 23.82
C ALA A 209 -17.14 20.29 22.45
N PHE A 210 -16.16 21.13 22.13
CA PHE A 210 -15.51 21.17 20.82
C PHE A 210 -14.06 20.69 20.85
N ASN A 211 -13.42 20.64 22.03
CA ASN A 211 -11.99 20.39 22.20
C ASN A 211 -11.64 19.02 22.82
N GLN A 212 -12.62 18.12 22.93
CA GLN A 212 -12.47 16.77 23.49
C GLN A 212 -12.76 15.66 22.47
N SER A 213 -12.29 14.44 22.76
CA SER A 213 -12.52 13.22 21.97
C SER A 213 -12.09 13.34 20.50
N TRP A 214 -12.46 12.35 19.69
CA TRP A 214 -12.27 12.31 18.23
C TRP A 214 -12.91 13.51 17.52
N GLY A 215 -14.02 14.02 18.06
CA GLY A 215 -14.69 15.20 17.53
C GLY A 215 -13.75 16.40 17.40
N SER A 216 -12.85 16.60 18.36
CA SER A 216 -11.94 17.75 18.40
C SER A 216 -11.03 17.91 17.18
N VAL A 217 -10.81 16.85 16.40
CA VAL A 217 -9.95 16.83 15.20
C VAL A 217 -10.70 16.53 13.90
N ARG A 218 -12.03 16.35 13.95
CA ARG A 218 -12.86 15.89 12.81
C ARG A 218 -14.01 16.83 12.44
N TRP A 219 -13.99 18.05 12.95
CA TRP A 219 -15.07 19.03 12.77
C TRP A 219 -15.32 19.47 11.32
N ALA A 220 -14.42 19.21 10.37
CA ALA A 220 -14.64 19.45 8.94
C ALA A 220 -15.97 18.86 8.45
N THR A 221 -16.28 17.63 8.85
CA THR A 221 -17.51 16.90 8.50
C THR A 221 -18.77 17.60 9.01
N ASN A 222 -18.70 18.19 10.20
CA ASN A 222 -19.81 18.96 10.76
C ASN A 222 -19.97 20.32 10.08
N LEU A 223 -18.86 21.03 9.80
CA LEU A 223 -18.87 22.33 9.13
C LEU A 223 -19.54 22.28 7.75
N ASP A 224 -19.28 21.23 6.97
CA ASP A 224 -19.94 21.04 5.67
C ASP A 224 -21.48 20.96 5.82
N THR A 225 -21.98 20.30 6.86
CA THR A 225 -23.44 20.28 7.18
C THR A 225 -23.94 21.65 7.67
N VAL A 226 -23.18 22.33 8.55
CA VAL A 226 -23.53 23.67 9.05
C VAL A 226 -23.71 24.64 7.89
N PHE A 227 -22.77 24.67 6.94
CA PHE A 227 -22.85 25.54 5.77
C PHE A 227 -23.95 25.12 4.81
N TRP A 228 -24.19 23.82 4.62
CA TRP A 228 -25.31 23.32 3.84
C TRP A 228 -26.69 23.72 4.40
N LEU A 229 -26.82 23.80 5.74
CA LEU A 229 -28.05 24.23 6.38
C LEU A 229 -28.19 25.75 6.38
N PHE A 230 -27.11 26.49 6.59
CA PHE A 230 -27.11 27.96 6.52
C PHE A 230 -27.56 28.42 5.13
N ALA A 231 -27.00 27.79 4.11
CA ALA A 231 -27.38 27.93 2.71
C ALA A 231 -28.90 27.88 2.45
N ARG A 232 -29.62 27.03 3.18
CA ARG A 232 -31.06 26.79 3.00
C ARG A 232 -31.95 27.64 3.90
N THR A 233 -31.43 28.07 5.05
CA THR A 233 -32.24 28.67 6.11
C THR A 233 -31.91 30.14 6.38
N GLY A 234 -30.71 30.60 6.02
CA GLY A 234 -30.21 31.94 6.31
C GLY A 234 -30.00 32.24 7.80
N GLN A 235 -30.08 31.23 8.69
CA GLN A 235 -30.04 31.48 10.13
C GLN A 235 -28.62 31.76 10.62
N SER A 236 -28.37 32.99 11.08
CA SER A 236 -27.04 33.51 11.41
C SER A 236 -26.33 32.76 12.54
N PHE A 237 -27.05 32.12 13.47
CA PHE A 237 -26.44 31.34 14.55
C PHE A 237 -25.54 30.21 14.02
N LEU A 238 -25.81 29.70 12.80
CA LEU A 238 -25.00 28.67 12.15
C LEU A 238 -23.60 29.19 11.82
N LEU A 239 -23.49 30.47 11.44
CA LEU A 239 -22.19 31.10 11.23
C LEU A 239 -21.45 31.29 12.57
N THR A 240 -22.15 31.68 13.62
CA THR A 240 -21.58 31.74 14.98
C THR A 240 -21.11 30.37 15.46
N LEU A 241 -21.86 29.31 15.17
CA LEU A 241 -21.47 27.93 15.47
C LEU A 241 -20.20 27.53 14.69
N ALA A 242 -20.13 27.84 13.40
CA ALA A 242 -18.94 27.59 12.60
C ALA A 242 -17.70 28.32 13.18
N ASP A 243 -17.86 29.56 13.63
CA ASP A 243 -16.79 30.31 14.30
C ASP A 243 -16.33 29.65 15.61
N LYS A 244 -17.27 29.16 16.43
CA LYS A 244 -16.95 28.41 17.65
C LYS A 244 -16.21 27.11 17.35
N ILE A 245 -16.67 26.36 16.34
CA ILE A 245 -16.04 25.12 15.91
C ILE A 245 -14.58 25.40 15.50
N HIS A 246 -14.35 26.37 14.61
CA HIS A 246 -13.01 26.74 14.18
C HIS A 246 -12.13 27.25 15.32
N GLN A 247 -12.72 28.01 16.25
CA GLN A 247 -12.00 28.59 17.38
C GLN A 247 -11.55 27.55 18.42
N TYR A 248 -12.41 26.56 18.72
CA TYR A 248 -12.22 25.66 19.86
C TYR A 248 -11.75 24.25 19.46
N SER A 249 -11.94 23.84 18.21
CA SER A 249 -11.38 22.58 17.71
C SER A 249 -9.85 22.63 17.67
N LYS A 250 -9.23 21.46 17.46
CA LYS A 250 -7.79 21.37 17.28
C LYS A 250 -7.38 22.06 15.98
N ASN A 251 -6.29 22.82 16.07
CA ASN A 251 -5.86 23.71 14.99
C ASN A 251 -5.23 22.94 13.82
N TYR A 252 -5.88 22.99 12.66
CA TYR A 252 -5.32 22.59 11.36
C TYR A 252 -4.74 23.76 10.56
N VAL A 253 -4.75 24.99 11.05
CA VAL A 253 -4.13 26.12 10.33
C VAL A 253 -2.61 26.01 10.41
N ASN A 254 -2.00 25.51 9.33
CA ASN A 254 -0.57 25.23 9.19
C ASN A 254 -0.03 24.32 10.31
N ASN A 255 -0.77 23.27 10.65
CA ASN A 255 -0.47 22.38 11.76
C ASN A 255 -1.16 21.02 11.57
N LEU A 256 -0.55 19.96 12.11
CA LEU A 256 -1.13 18.61 12.17
C LEU A 256 -1.36 18.26 13.64
N PRO A 257 -2.60 18.40 14.17
CA PRO A 257 -2.87 18.29 15.60
C PRO A 257 -2.92 16.86 16.15
N THR A 258 -2.77 15.86 15.29
CA THR A 258 -2.88 14.43 15.60
C THR A 258 -1.99 13.65 14.64
N MET A 259 -1.60 12.44 15.02
CA MET A 259 -0.91 11.49 14.15
C MET A 259 -1.84 10.37 13.69
N HIS A 260 -3.08 10.32 14.16
CA HIS A 260 -4.06 9.34 13.73
C HIS A 260 -4.43 9.58 12.26
N ASN A 261 -4.28 8.55 11.42
CA ASN A 261 -4.31 8.71 9.96
C ASN A 261 -5.69 9.18 9.47
N VAL A 262 -6.77 8.60 10.00
CA VAL A 262 -8.15 8.92 9.59
C VAL A 262 -8.50 10.35 9.98
N ASP A 263 -8.03 10.80 11.14
CA ASP A 263 -8.26 12.16 11.61
C ASP A 263 -7.59 13.16 10.68
N LEU A 264 -6.38 12.86 10.21
CA LEU A 264 -5.68 13.69 9.26
C LEU A 264 -6.35 13.68 7.89
N ALA A 265 -6.75 12.51 7.39
CA ALA A 265 -7.45 12.35 6.12
C ALA A 265 -8.78 13.12 6.06
N GLN A 266 -9.48 13.23 7.19
CA GLN A 266 -10.74 13.95 7.32
C GLN A 266 -10.55 15.44 7.67
N GLY A 267 -9.68 15.72 8.64
CA GLY A 267 -9.57 17.02 9.31
C GLY A 267 -8.77 18.06 8.54
N PHE A 268 -7.85 17.68 7.66
CA PHE A 268 -7.02 18.65 6.93
C PHE A 268 -7.81 19.62 6.03
N THR A 269 -9.04 19.25 5.67
CA THR A 269 -10.00 20.03 4.87
C THR A 269 -10.70 21.14 5.67
N GLU A 270 -10.63 21.10 7.01
CA GLU A 270 -11.29 22.08 7.89
C GLU A 270 -10.98 23.55 7.54
N PRO A 271 -9.70 23.96 7.35
CA PRO A 271 -9.39 25.34 7.00
C PRO A 271 -10.03 25.80 5.69
N ALA A 272 -10.03 24.96 4.65
CA ALA A 272 -10.65 25.29 3.36
C ALA A 272 -12.18 25.47 3.46
N LEU A 273 -12.86 24.69 4.31
CA LEU A 273 -14.29 24.93 4.60
C LEU A 273 -14.50 26.27 5.28
N MET A 274 -13.67 26.62 6.26
CA MET A 274 -13.75 27.92 6.93
C MET A 274 -13.34 29.10 6.04
N ALA A 275 -12.58 28.87 4.97
CA ALA A 275 -12.28 29.90 3.98
C ALA A 275 -13.54 30.46 3.31
N LEU A 276 -14.64 29.71 3.28
CA LEU A 276 -15.96 30.18 2.82
C LEU A 276 -16.44 31.41 3.61
N ARG A 277 -15.95 31.64 4.83
CA ARG A 277 -16.23 32.84 5.63
C ARG A 277 -15.45 34.09 5.20
N GLY A 278 -14.70 34.01 4.10
CA GLY A 278 -14.03 35.16 3.47
C GLY A 278 -12.53 35.28 3.76
N ASN A 279 -11.89 34.23 4.31
CA ASN A 279 -10.45 34.21 4.53
C ASN A 279 -9.76 33.15 3.65
N THR A 280 -9.35 33.56 2.45
CA THR A 280 -8.71 32.69 1.46
C THR A 280 -7.36 32.12 1.92
N SER A 281 -6.69 32.73 2.91
CA SER A 281 -5.44 32.19 3.46
C SER A 281 -5.63 30.83 4.15
N LEU A 282 -6.85 30.51 4.59
CA LEU A 282 -7.17 29.22 5.18
C LEU A 282 -7.15 28.09 4.14
N THR A 283 -7.52 28.37 2.89
CA THR A 283 -7.38 27.39 1.81
C THR A 283 -5.91 26.95 1.66
N GLN A 284 -4.97 27.90 1.72
CA GLN A 284 -3.54 27.58 1.64
C GLN A 284 -3.07 26.70 2.81
N ALA A 285 -3.65 26.84 4.00
CA ALA A 285 -3.32 25.98 5.14
C ALA A 285 -3.68 24.51 4.87
N THR A 286 -4.80 24.23 4.20
CA THR A 286 -5.17 22.89 3.76
C THR A 286 -4.15 22.31 2.77
N TYR A 287 -3.70 23.10 1.79
CA TYR A 287 -2.63 22.68 0.86
C TYR A 287 -1.30 22.38 1.60
N ASN A 288 -0.91 23.23 2.55
CA ASN A 288 0.31 23.05 3.33
C ASN A 288 0.26 21.77 4.18
N ASN A 289 -0.89 21.47 4.80
CA ASN A 289 -1.10 20.24 5.55
C ASN A 289 -0.99 19.01 4.65
N TYR A 290 -1.68 19.01 3.51
CA TYR A 290 -1.60 17.92 2.53
C TYR A 290 -0.17 17.68 2.06
N SER A 291 0.54 18.75 1.68
CA SER A 291 1.94 18.69 1.26
C SER A 291 2.84 18.13 2.36
N THR A 292 2.60 18.51 3.62
CA THR A 292 3.35 17.99 4.77
C THR A 292 3.11 16.49 4.96
N ILE A 293 1.84 16.05 4.93
CA ILE A 293 1.47 14.63 5.08
C ILE A 293 2.12 13.80 3.96
N GLN A 294 1.96 14.22 2.71
CA GLN A 294 2.44 13.45 1.55
C GLN A 294 3.96 13.42 1.44
N SER A 295 4.64 14.56 1.61
CA SER A 295 6.11 14.62 1.52
C SER A 295 6.80 13.79 2.61
N GLN A 296 6.17 13.66 3.78
CA GLN A 296 6.76 12.93 4.90
C GLN A 296 6.34 11.46 4.94
N TYR A 297 5.08 11.14 4.63
CA TYR A 297 4.49 9.83 4.89
C TYR A 297 3.85 9.18 3.65
N GLY A 298 3.54 9.96 2.61
CA GLY A 298 2.99 9.48 1.33
C GLY A 298 4.07 9.05 0.33
N GLN A 299 5.11 8.36 0.79
CA GLN A 299 6.31 8.05 -0.01
C GLN A 299 6.24 6.67 -0.70
N PHE A 300 5.04 6.16 -0.97
CA PHE A 300 4.80 4.89 -1.67
C PHE A 300 3.51 4.97 -2.51
N PRO A 301 3.33 4.09 -3.52
CA PRO A 301 2.16 4.12 -4.41
C PRO A 301 0.85 3.72 -3.72
N GLY A 302 -0.28 4.18 -4.27
CA GLY A 302 -1.64 3.86 -3.79
C GLY A 302 -2.45 5.08 -3.31
N GLY A 303 -1.85 6.28 -3.32
CA GLY A 303 -2.53 7.55 -3.03
C GLY A 303 -2.68 7.91 -1.55
N GLY A 304 -2.51 6.93 -0.65
CA GLY A 304 -2.51 7.11 0.79
C GLY A 304 -1.17 7.56 1.37
N PHE A 305 -0.98 7.33 2.66
CA PHE A 305 0.28 7.58 3.37
C PHE A 305 0.48 6.53 4.48
N ALA A 306 1.71 6.38 4.97
CA ALA A 306 2.08 5.44 6.03
C ALA A 306 1.32 5.77 7.32
N GLY A 307 0.26 5.03 7.59
CA GLY A 307 -0.62 5.20 8.73
C GLY A 307 -1.49 3.96 8.89
N ASP A 308 -0.97 2.99 9.63
CA ASP A 308 -1.64 1.73 9.97
C ASP A 308 -2.59 1.86 11.17
N GLU A 309 -2.60 3.02 11.81
CA GLU A 309 -3.66 3.59 12.65
C GLU A 309 -3.18 5.00 13.00
N ASN A 310 -1.98 5.09 13.59
CA ASN A 310 -1.23 6.34 13.69
C ASN A 310 -0.03 6.32 12.75
N ILE A 311 0.38 7.51 12.34
CA ILE A 311 1.67 7.73 11.72
C ILE A 311 2.76 7.42 12.73
N ARG A 312 3.64 6.48 12.39
CA ARG A 312 4.86 6.16 13.13
C ARG A 312 6.05 6.71 12.37
N THR A 313 6.77 7.67 12.96
CA THR A 313 7.73 8.52 12.23
C THR A 313 8.93 7.76 11.68
N ASP A 314 9.20 6.55 12.14
CA ASP A 314 10.24 5.62 11.69
C ASP A 314 9.73 4.51 10.75
N GLN A 315 8.43 4.46 10.44
CA GLN A 315 7.78 3.42 9.64
C GLN A 315 7.03 4.05 8.46
N ARG A 316 7.80 4.44 7.44
CA ARG A 316 7.32 5.18 6.25
C ARG A 316 7.39 4.36 4.96
N ASP A 317 7.77 3.11 5.10
CA ASP A 317 8.06 2.23 3.98
C ASP A 317 6.78 1.53 3.48
N PRO A 318 6.77 0.96 2.26
CA PRO A 318 5.55 0.47 1.60
C PRO A 318 4.87 -0.73 2.28
N ARG A 319 5.47 -1.27 3.35
CA ARG A 319 4.87 -2.31 4.19
C ARG A 319 3.89 -1.75 5.20
N GLN A 320 4.00 -0.46 5.57
CA GLN A 320 3.16 0.14 6.60
C GLN A 320 1.69 0.22 6.19
N GLY A 321 1.45 0.53 4.91
CA GLY A 321 0.10 0.66 4.37
C GLY A 321 -0.68 1.85 4.91
N PHE A 322 -1.97 1.86 4.59
CA PHE A 322 -2.93 2.89 4.95
C PHE A 322 -4.26 2.25 5.33
N GLU A 323 -4.91 2.75 6.38
CA GLU A 323 -6.17 2.23 6.89
C GLU A 323 -7.33 2.40 5.90
N THR A 324 -8.23 1.41 5.83
CA THR A 324 -9.42 1.46 4.97
C THR A 324 -10.34 2.65 5.27
N CYS A 325 -10.53 3.03 6.54
CA CYS A 325 -11.21 4.29 6.89
C CYS A 325 -10.47 5.50 6.33
N GLY A 326 -9.15 5.52 6.44
CA GLY A 326 -8.31 6.60 5.91
C GLY A 326 -8.50 6.77 4.40
N ILE A 327 -8.58 5.67 3.65
CA ILE A 327 -8.82 5.69 2.20
C ILE A 327 -10.09 6.47 1.87
N VAL A 328 -11.23 6.11 2.49
CA VAL A 328 -12.53 6.68 2.12
C VAL A 328 -12.76 8.09 2.67
N GLU A 329 -12.20 8.44 3.84
CA GLU A 329 -12.26 9.81 4.34
C GLU A 329 -11.37 10.74 3.50
N TYR A 330 -10.23 10.25 3.03
CA TYR A 330 -9.34 11.05 2.19
C TYR A 330 -9.95 11.30 0.81
N MET A 331 -10.62 10.29 0.24
CA MET A 331 -11.45 10.45 -0.96
C MET A 331 -12.52 11.54 -0.76
N GLN A 332 -13.29 11.49 0.34
CA GLN A 332 -14.30 12.50 0.64
C GLN A 332 -13.71 13.92 0.75
N SER A 333 -12.55 14.04 1.39
CA SER A 333 -11.82 15.30 1.47
C SER A 333 -11.38 15.81 0.10
N PHE A 334 -10.88 14.94 -0.78
CA PHE A 334 -10.50 15.30 -2.15
C PHE A 334 -11.70 15.72 -3.01
N GLU A 335 -12.83 15.06 -2.89
CA GLU A 335 -14.07 15.46 -3.56
C GLU A 335 -14.55 16.84 -3.09
N THR A 336 -14.46 17.08 -1.77
CA THR A 336 -14.77 18.38 -1.17
C THR A 336 -13.81 19.45 -1.68
N MET A 337 -12.51 19.19 -1.68
CA MET A 337 -11.50 20.14 -2.17
C MET A 337 -11.64 20.42 -3.66
N THR A 338 -11.95 19.41 -4.48
CA THR A 338 -12.29 19.57 -5.90
C THR A 338 -13.43 20.57 -6.06
N ARG A 339 -14.49 20.43 -5.25
CA ARG A 339 -15.65 21.33 -5.29
C ARG A 339 -15.31 22.75 -4.84
N LEU A 340 -14.63 22.89 -3.70
CA LEU A 340 -14.35 24.19 -3.07
C LEU A 340 -13.36 25.03 -3.88
N THR A 341 -12.35 24.40 -4.48
CA THR A 341 -11.22 25.09 -5.13
C THR A 341 -11.31 25.10 -6.64
N GLY A 342 -12.00 24.11 -7.24
CA GLY A 342 -11.96 23.90 -8.68
C GLY A 342 -10.57 23.51 -9.20
N ASP A 343 -9.66 23.10 -8.32
CA ASP A 343 -8.33 22.60 -8.69
C ASP A 343 -8.45 21.11 -9.11
N PRO A 344 -8.08 20.77 -10.36
CA PRO A 344 -8.22 19.41 -10.89
C PRO A 344 -7.31 18.38 -10.23
N SER A 345 -6.27 18.81 -9.50
CA SER A 345 -5.31 17.92 -8.85
C SER A 345 -5.91 17.16 -7.66
N TRP A 346 -6.95 17.69 -7.01
CA TRP A 346 -7.69 16.97 -5.98
C TRP A 346 -8.48 15.79 -6.55
N ALA A 347 -9.04 15.93 -7.76
CA ALA A 347 -9.71 14.82 -8.44
C ALA A 347 -8.71 13.70 -8.82
N ASP A 348 -7.47 14.06 -9.18
CA ASP A 348 -6.39 13.07 -9.38
C ASP A 348 -6.10 12.30 -8.08
N GLY A 349 -6.07 12.99 -6.93
CA GLY A 349 -5.92 12.36 -5.62
C GLY A 349 -7.04 11.37 -5.31
N CYS A 350 -8.30 11.74 -5.60
CA CYS A 350 -9.44 10.85 -5.42
C CYS A 350 -9.35 9.61 -6.33
N GLU A 351 -9.07 9.80 -7.62
CA GLU A 351 -8.92 8.68 -8.58
C GLU A 351 -7.76 7.74 -8.20
N ASN A 352 -6.67 8.27 -7.65
CA ASN A 352 -5.54 7.46 -7.19
C ASN A 352 -5.95 6.52 -6.03
N LEU A 353 -6.75 6.98 -5.07
CA LEU A 353 -7.28 6.11 -4.02
C LEU A 353 -8.35 5.15 -4.57
N ALA A 354 -9.31 5.68 -5.33
CA ALA A 354 -10.49 4.95 -5.81
C ALA A 354 -10.12 3.77 -6.72
N PHE A 355 -9.10 3.90 -7.57
CA PHE A 355 -8.73 2.85 -8.53
C PHE A 355 -7.56 1.96 -8.07
N ASN A 356 -6.93 2.28 -6.92
CA ASN A 356 -5.81 1.52 -6.39
C ASN A 356 -6.15 0.95 -5.00
N SER A 357 -6.08 1.77 -3.95
CA SER A 357 -6.15 1.27 -2.56
C SER A 357 -7.57 0.84 -2.16
N LEU A 358 -8.63 1.52 -2.60
CA LEU A 358 -10.00 1.17 -2.23
C LEU A 358 -10.39 -0.26 -2.66
N PRO A 359 -10.33 -0.65 -3.95
CA PRO A 359 -10.68 -2.01 -4.35
C PRO A 359 -9.72 -3.05 -3.76
N ALA A 360 -8.44 -2.72 -3.59
CA ALA A 360 -7.48 -3.62 -2.95
C ALA A 360 -7.82 -3.91 -1.47
N SER A 361 -8.59 -3.03 -0.83
CA SER A 361 -8.96 -3.15 0.58
C SER A 361 -10.05 -4.18 0.88
N MET A 362 -10.71 -4.70 -0.15
CA MET A 362 -11.90 -5.55 -0.05
C MET A 362 -11.70 -6.89 -0.76
N SER A 363 -12.48 -7.89 -0.35
CA SER A 363 -12.66 -9.11 -1.13
C SER A 363 -13.41 -8.78 -2.43
N ALA A 364 -13.26 -9.62 -3.46
CA ALA A 364 -13.87 -9.39 -4.78
C ALA A 364 -15.41 -9.30 -4.78
N ASP A 365 -16.06 -9.80 -3.72
CA ASP A 365 -17.50 -9.77 -3.49
C ASP A 365 -17.95 -8.70 -2.47
N HIS A 366 -17.02 -7.92 -1.92
CA HIS A 366 -17.22 -6.87 -0.91
C HIS A 366 -17.88 -7.39 0.40
N ARG A 367 -17.70 -8.69 0.70
CA ARG A 367 -18.24 -9.33 1.92
C ARG A 367 -17.22 -9.48 3.05
N SER A 368 -15.96 -9.20 2.77
CA SER A 368 -14.90 -9.01 3.76
C SER A 368 -13.95 -7.91 3.29
N LEU A 369 -13.21 -7.34 4.23
CA LEU A 369 -12.20 -6.34 3.98
C LEU A 369 -11.02 -6.55 4.92
N HIS A 370 -9.92 -5.86 4.69
CA HIS A 370 -8.85 -5.79 5.69
C HIS A 370 -8.69 -4.38 6.25
N TYR A 371 -8.05 -4.28 7.40
CA TYR A 371 -7.91 -3.01 8.11
C TYR A 371 -6.92 -2.08 7.40
N ILE A 372 -5.78 -2.62 6.93
CA ILE A 372 -4.74 -1.86 6.21
C ILE A 372 -4.46 -2.42 4.83
N THR A 373 -4.22 -1.51 3.88
CA THR A 373 -3.76 -1.85 2.54
C THR A 373 -2.32 -1.39 2.35
N SER A 374 -1.40 -2.36 2.28
CA SER A 374 0.04 -2.10 2.05
C SER A 374 0.41 -2.24 0.57
N ALA A 375 1.28 -1.36 0.08
CA ALA A 375 1.81 -1.41 -1.28
C ALA A 375 2.70 -2.64 -1.50
N ASN A 376 3.38 -3.09 -0.44
CA ASN A 376 4.10 -4.36 -0.42
C ASN A 376 3.54 -5.25 0.69
N SER A 377 2.77 -6.27 0.32
CA SER A 377 2.16 -7.28 1.19
C SER A 377 2.06 -8.60 0.44
N ILE A 378 2.83 -9.59 0.86
CA ILE A 378 2.98 -10.86 0.14
C ILE A 378 2.07 -11.97 0.68
N GLN A 379 1.41 -11.73 1.81
CA GLN A 379 0.59 -12.71 2.51
C GLN A 379 -0.44 -12.00 3.39
N LEU A 380 -1.71 -12.42 3.30
CA LEU A 380 -2.81 -11.89 4.11
C LEU A 380 -3.28 -12.96 5.10
N ASP A 381 -2.45 -13.31 6.06
CA ASP A 381 -2.80 -14.32 7.07
C ASP A 381 -3.55 -13.72 8.27
N ASN A 382 -4.40 -14.53 8.91
CA ASN A 382 -5.15 -14.16 10.11
C ASN A 382 -4.27 -14.34 11.36
N ARG A 383 -3.11 -13.69 11.39
CA ARG A 383 -2.20 -13.68 12.55
C ARG A 383 -1.74 -12.25 12.83
N ALA A 384 -1.81 -11.85 14.10
CA ALA A 384 -1.23 -10.59 14.56
C ALA A 384 0.28 -10.58 14.36
N LYS A 385 0.82 -9.49 13.82
CA LYS A 385 2.28 -9.31 13.65
C LYS A 385 2.85 -8.68 14.91
N THR A 386 3.82 -9.33 15.53
CA THR A 386 4.38 -8.97 16.85
C THR A 386 5.76 -8.33 16.76
N GLN A 387 6.42 -8.36 15.60
CA GLN A 387 7.76 -7.79 15.40
C GLN A 387 7.77 -6.27 15.14
N GLY A 388 6.67 -5.59 15.48
CA GLY A 388 6.55 -4.14 15.36
C GLY A 388 6.31 -3.63 13.94
N GLN A 389 6.02 -4.52 12.98
CA GLN A 389 5.62 -4.10 11.63
C GLN A 389 4.33 -3.29 11.66
N TYR A 390 3.36 -3.65 12.50
CA TYR A 390 2.11 -2.93 12.61
C TYR A 390 1.82 -2.48 14.05
N GLN A 391 1.06 -1.40 14.19
CA GLN A 391 0.71 -0.80 15.48
C GLN A 391 -0.22 -1.70 16.32
N ASN A 392 -1.21 -2.35 15.69
CA ASN A 392 -2.26 -3.04 16.43
C ASN A 392 -2.01 -4.53 16.64
N GLY A 393 -2.54 -5.05 17.76
CA GLY A 393 -2.39 -6.45 18.20
C GLY A 393 -3.33 -7.46 17.53
N PHE A 394 -3.90 -7.16 16.37
CA PHE A 394 -4.78 -8.05 15.60
C PHE A 394 -4.27 -8.26 14.16
N ALA A 395 -4.90 -9.16 13.41
CA ALA A 395 -4.54 -9.43 12.02
C ALA A 395 -5.05 -8.31 11.10
N MET A 396 -4.21 -7.31 10.85
CA MET A 396 -4.62 -6.09 10.14
C MET A 396 -4.76 -6.26 8.62
N GLU A 397 -4.18 -7.31 8.03
CA GLU A 397 -4.14 -7.51 6.58
C GLU A 397 -5.09 -8.59 6.04
N ALA A 398 -5.65 -9.44 6.90
CA ALA A 398 -6.53 -10.52 6.48
C ALA A 398 -7.95 -10.02 6.15
N TYR A 399 -8.64 -10.70 5.22
CA TYR A 399 -10.00 -10.36 4.83
C TYR A 399 -10.99 -10.92 5.85
N LEU A 400 -11.53 -10.05 6.71
CA LEU A 400 -12.47 -10.41 7.77
C LEU A 400 -13.75 -9.57 7.65
N LEU A 401 -14.78 -9.98 8.38
CA LEU A 401 -15.98 -9.17 8.54
C LEU A 401 -15.71 -7.95 9.44
N GLY A 402 -14.79 -8.10 10.40
CA GLY A 402 -14.23 -6.98 11.18
C GLY A 402 -15.14 -6.40 12.27
N VAL A 403 -16.30 -7.02 12.56
CA VAL A 403 -17.30 -6.51 13.54
C VAL A 403 -16.68 -6.18 14.89
N ASP A 404 -15.85 -7.08 15.43
CA ASP A 404 -15.29 -6.94 16.79
C ASP A 404 -13.83 -6.46 16.81
N GLN A 405 -13.07 -6.72 15.75
CA GLN A 405 -11.64 -6.44 15.72
C GLN A 405 -11.31 -5.01 15.27
N TYR A 406 -12.04 -4.48 14.30
CA TYR A 406 -11.79 -3.15 13.73
C TYR A 406 -13.07 -2.53 13.19
N ARG A 407 -14.09 -2.47 14.05
CA ARG A 407 -15.46 -2.09 13.68
C ARG A 407 -15.60 -0.81 12.86
N CYS A 408 -14.71 0.16 12.96
CA CYS A 408 -14.79 1.41 12.18
C CYS A 408 -14.80 1.15 10.66
N CYS A 409 -13.87 0.36 10.13
CA CYS A 409 -13.69 0.15 8.69
C CYS A 409 -14.93 -0.45 7.99
N PRO A 410 -15.49 -1.58 8.43
CA PRO A 410 -16.67 -2.17 7.77
C PRO A 410 -17.93 -1.30 7.90
N HIS A 411 -18.05 -0.47 8.94
CA HIS A 411 -19.14 0.51 9.01
C HIS A 411 -18.86 1.74 8.13
N ASN A 412 -17.62 2.15 7.90
CA ASN A 412 -17.31 3.41 7.23
C ASN A 412 -17.10 3.30 5.71
N TYR A 413 -16.54 2.20 5.21
CA TYR A 413 -16.02 2.14 3.82
C TYR A 413 -17.09 2.36 2.73
N GLY A 414 -18.37 2.04 3.00
CA GLY A 414 -19.47 2.07 2.02
C GLY A 414 -19.75 3.44 1.39
N GLN A 415 -19.15 4.51 1.92
CA GLN A 415 -19.18 5.83 1.29
C GLN A 415 -18.30 5.93 0.03
N GLY A 416 -17.27 5.08 -0.13
CA GLY A 416 -16.22 5.22 -1.16
C GLY A 416 -16.77 5.32 -2.59
N TRP A 417 -17.35 4.23 -3.12
CA TRP A 417 -17.93 4.23 -4.48
C TRP A 417 -19.17 5.11 -4.59
N SER A 418 -19.93 5.25 -3.51
CA SER A 418 -21.16 6.03 -3.48
C SER A 418 -20.88 7.52 -3.66
N TYR A 419 -19.95 8.10 -2.91
CA TYR A 419 -19.55 9.49 -3.06
C TYR A 419 -18.72 9.73 -4.32
N PHE A 420 -17.88 8.78 -4.73
CA PHE A 420 -17.20 8.86 -6.02
C PHE A 420 -18.22 9.05 -7.17
N THR A 421 -19.30 8.25 -7.15
CA THR A 421 -20.40 8.34 -8.12
C THR A 421 -21.15 9.67 -8.04
N ASP A 422 -21.48 10.13 -6.84
CA ASP A 422 -22.21 11.39 -6.62
C ASP A 422 -21.38 12.63 -7.04
N ASN A 423 -20.05 12.49 -7.07
CA ASN A 423 -19.11 13.57 -7.41
C ASN A 423 -18.47 13.47 -8.81
N LEU A 424 -18.91 12.54 -9.68
CA LEU A 424 -18.40 12.44 -11.06
C LEU A 424 -18.64 13.73 -11.87
N VAL A 425 -19.81 14.35 -11.67
CA VAL A 425 -20.24 15.58 -12.34
C VAL A 425 -20.72 16.56 -11.30
N GLN A 426 -20.25 17.80 -11.37
CA GLN A 426 -20.66 18.91 -10.51
C GLN A 426 -21.44 19.96 -11.33
N ALA A 427 -22.31 20.71 -10.68
CA ALA A 427 -22.80 21.96 -11.24
C ALA A 427 -21.74 23.06 -11.07
N THR A 428 -21.82 24.12 -11.86
CA THR A 428 -20.90 25.26 -11.75
C THR A 428 -21.61 26.56 -11.36
N ALA A 429 -20.86 27.49 -10.76
CA ALA A 429 -21.38 28.80 -10.35
C ALA A 429 -21.84 29.69 -11.52
N ASP A 430 -21.45 29.36 -12.74
CA ASP A 430 -21.90 29.99 -13.97
C ASP A 430 -23.00 29.21 -14.71
N ARG A 431 -23.76 28.39 -13.97
CA ARG A 431 -24.95 27.65 -14.44
C ARG A 431 -24.65 26.59 -15.50
N GLY A 432 -23.42 26.08 -15.51
CA GLY A 432 -22.97 24.97 -16.35
C GLY A 432 -22.80 23.66 -15.56
N LEU A 433 -22.02 22.76 -16.15
CA LEU A 433 -21.61 21.48 -15.55
C LEU A 433 -20.10 21.28 -15.68
N ALA A 434 -19.50 20.58 -14.73
CA ALA A 434 -18.11 20.15 -14.77
C ALA A 434 -18.03 18.63 -14.61
N VAL A 435 -17.41 17.94 -15.57
CA VAL A 435 -17.03 16.53 -15.44
C VAL A 435 -15.70 16.49 -14.70
N THR A 436 -15.78 16.20 -13.41
CA THR A 436 -14.64 16.26 -12.48
C THR A 436 -13.95 14.91 -12.33
N MET A 437 -14.62 13.79 -12.59
CA MET A 437 -14.02 12.44 -12.59
C MET A 437 -14.69 11.58 -13.65
N TYR A 438 -13.96 10.59 -14.18
CA TYR A 438 -14.41 9.78 -15.30
C TYR A 438 -14.79 8.37 -14.86
N ALA A 439 -16.02 7.98 -15.18
CA ALA A 439 -16.53 6.61 -15.06
C ALA A 439 -17.81 6.48 -15.90
N PRO A 440 -18.20 5.25 -16.30
CA PRO A 440 -19.47 5.04 -16.99
C PRO A 440 -20.65 5.48 -16.10
N SER A 441 -21.40 6.50 -16.55
CA SER A 441 -22.48 7.10 -15.77
C SER A 441 -23.48 7.89 -16.62
N THR A 442 -24.63 8.20 -16.03
CA THR A 442 -25.60 9.16 -16.56
C THR A 442 -25.97 10.16 -15.46
N THR A 443 -25.89 11.46 -15.76
CA THR A 443 -26.22 12.55 -14.85
C THR A 443 -27.36 13.39 -15.41
N THR A 444 -28.37 13.71 -14.58
CA THR A 444 -29.45 14.63 -14.94
C THR A 444 -29.35 15.90 -14.09
N ALA A 445 -29.33 17.06 -14.73
CA ALA A 445 -29.15 18.34 -14.04
C ALA A 445 -29.85 19.50 -14.78
N LYS A 446 -30.08 20.61 -14.07
CA LYS A 446 -30.57 21.88 -14.60
C LYS A 446 -29.40 22.79 -14.94
N VAL A 447 -29.44 23.42 -16.11
CA VAL A 447 -28.35 24.26 -16.63
C VAL A 447 -28.89 25.50 -17.36
N GLY A 448 -27.99 26.44 -17.63
CA GLY A 448 -28.26 27.64 -18.41
C GLY A 448 -29.15 28.65 -17.68
N SER A 449 -29.44 29.77 -18.35
CA SER A 449 -30.23 30.86 -17.77
C SER A 449 -31.68 30.48 -17.47
N GLY A 450 -32.27 29.60 -18.29
CA GLY A 450 -33.63 29.09 -18.13
C GLY A 450 -33.77 27.88 -17.20
N ALA A 451 -32.69 27.42 -16.56
CA ALA A 451 -32.67 26.22 -15.72
C ALA A 451 -33.25 24.97 -16.42
N ALA A 452 -32.91 24.79 -17.70
CA ALA A 452 -33.38 23.68 -18.52
C ALA A 452 -32.75 22.36 -18.03
N THR A 453 -33.56 21.29 -18.01
CA THR A 453 -33.08 19.95 -17.65
C THR A 453 -32.32 19.33 -18.81
N VAL A 454 -31.10 18.84 -18.56
CA VAL A 454 -30.26 18.10 -19.50
C VAL A 454 -29.82 16.78 -18.88
N THR A 455 -29.57 15.79 -19.72
CA THR A 455 -28.95 14.53 -19.33
C THR A 455 -27.58 14.41 -20.01
N LEU A 456 -26.54 14.15 -19.22
CA LEU A 456 -25.17 13.93 -19.66
C LEU A 456 -24.79 12.48 -19.41
N THR A 457 -24.46 11.74 -20.48
CA THR A 457 -24.01 10.34 -20.38
C THR A 457 -22.50 10.27 -20.65
N GLN A 458 -21.77 9.63 -19.73
CA GLN A 458 -20.36 9.25 -19.89
C GLN A 458 -20.29 7.80 -20.41
N GLU A 459 -19.92 7.63 -21.67
CA GLU A 459 -19.63 6.34 -22.29
C GLU A 459 -18.12 6.12 -22.28
N THR A 460 -17.64 5.25 -21.37
CA THR A 460 -16.22 5.00 -21.20
C THR A 460 -15.96 3.69 -20.47
N SER A 461 -14.77 3.12 -20.65
CA SER A 461 -14.21 2.09 -19.77
C SER A 461 -13.01 2.62 -18.98
N TYR A 462 -12.85 3.95 -18.86
CA TYR A 462 -11.94 4.57 -17.90
C TYR A 462 -12.18 3.98 -16.51
N PRO A 463 -11.14 3.64 -15.72
CA PRO A 463 -9.72 3.98 -15.90
C PRO A 463 -8.90 3.04 -16.79
N PHE A 464 -9.52 2.04 -17.41
CA PHE A 464 -8.79 0.99 -18.15
C PHE A 464 -8.41 1.38 -19.58
N ASN A 465 -8.96 2.48 -20.10
CA ASN A 465 -8.45 3.16 -21.28
C ASN A 465 -8.71 4.67 -21.18
N GLY A 466 -8.12 5.42 -22.11
CA GLY A 466 -8.21 6.88 -22.16
C GLY A 466 -9.38 7.45 -22.96
N ALA A 467 -10.34 6.64 -23.42
CA ALA A 467 -11.41 7.10 -24.29
C ALA A 467 -12.66 7.45 -23.49
N VAL A 468 -13.12 8.70 -23.57
CA VAL A 468 -14.35 9.17 -22.89
C VAL A 468 -15.24 9.86 -23.93
N THR A 469 -16.45 9.35 -24.11
CA THR A 469 -17.48 10.03 -24.90
C THR A 469 -18.54 10.59 -23.97
N LEU A 470 -18.79 11.89 -24.05
CA LEU A 470 -19.86 12.57 -23.33
C LEU A 470 -21.00 12.85 -24.31
N ARG A 471 -22.21 12.37 -24.04
CA ARG A 471 -23.41 12.63 -24.85
C ARG A 471 -24.41 13.48 -24.09
N LEU A 472 -24.95 14.49 -24.76
CA LEU A 472 -25.98 15.36 -24.20
C LEU A 472 -27.35 15.03 -24.78
N ALA A 473 -28.32 14.82 -23.91
CA ALA A 473 -29.74 14.81 -24.26
C ALA A 473 -30.43 16.06 -23.68
N THR A 474 -31.16 16.77 -24.54
CA THR A 474 -31.84 18.03 -24.22
C THR A 474 -33.22 18.07 -24.87
N SER A 475 -34.18 18.80 -24.29
CA SER A 475 -35.52 18.98 -24.91
C SER A 475 -35.55 20.07 -26.00
N GLY A 476 -34.44 20.79 -26.19
CA GLY A 476 -34.28 21.88 -27.14
C GLY A 476 -32.87 22.46 -27.07
N ALA A 477 -32.63 23.58 -27.77
CA ALA A 477 -31.35 24.28 -27.73
C ALA A 477 -31.12 24.92 -26.34
N VAL A 478 -30.01 24.60 -25.67
CA VAL A 478 -29.69 25.12 -24.33
C VAL A 478 -28.24 25.64 -24.30
N ALA A 479 -28.04 26.90 -23.93
CA ALA A 479 -26.72 27.50 -23.79
C ALA A 479 -26.17 27.36 -22.37
N PHE A 480 -25.01 26.74 -22.22
CA PHE A 480 -24.28 26.63 -20.95
C PHE A 480 -22.83 26.15 -21.17
N PRO A 481 -21.90 26.47 -20.26
CA PRO A 481 -20.55 25.94 -20.30
C PRO A 481 -20.48 24.51 -19.75
N LEU A 482 -19.75 23.64 -20.45
CA LEU A 482 -19.37 22.31 -19.97
C LEU A 482 -17.86 22.24 -19.78
N TYR A 483 -17.43 22.02 -18.54
CA TYR A 483 -16.01 21.89 -18.17
C TYR A 483 -15.60 20.42 -18.16
N VAL A 484 -14.48 20.11 -18.82
CA VAL A 484 -13.95 18.74 -18.96
C VAL A 484 -12.55 18.70 -18.37
N ARG A 485 -12.31 17.82 -17.39
CA ARG A 485 -11.02 17.72 -16.69
C ARG A 485 -9.94 17.05 -17.53
N ILE A 486 -8.75 17.61 -17.56
CA ILE A 486 -7.55 16.93 -18.10
C ILE A 486 -6.69 16.49 -16.91
N PRO A 487 -6.51 15.18 -16.66
CA PRO A 487 -5.71 14.68 -15.54
C PRO A 487 -4.23 15.06 -15.61
N SER A 488 -3.56 15.21 -14.46
CA SER A 488 -2.12 15.57 -14.40
C SER A 488 -1.19 14.57 -15.09
N TRP A 489 -1.58 13.31 -15.21
CA TRP A 489 -0.78 12.28 -15.87
C TRP A 489 -0.84 12.36 -17.40
N CYS A 490 -1.74 13.15 -17.99
CA CYS A 490 -1.99 13.18 -19.44
C CYS A 490 -1.32 14.39 -20.14
N PRO A 491 -0.16 14.21 -20.79
CA PRO A 491 0.55 15.31 -21.45
C PRO A 491 -0.02 15.69 -22.82
N ASN A 492 -0.65 14.76 -23.54
CA ASN A 492 -1.08 14.96 -24.93
C ASN A 492 -2.57 14.60 -25.14
N PRO A 493 -3.51 15.29 -24.47
CA PRO A 493 -4.94 15.05 -24.67
C PRO A 493 -5.41 15.51 -26.05
N SER A 494 -6.54 14.96 -26.52
CA SER A 494 -7.29 15.52 -27.64
C SER A 494 -8.77 15.55 -27.34
N LEU A 495 -9.45 16.63 -27.73
CA LEU A 495 -10.89 16.82 -27.52
C LEU A 495 -11.57 17.25 -28.82
N THR A 496 -12.71 16.64 -29.13
CA THR A 496 -13.58 17.06 -30.23
C THR A 496 -15.00 17.31 -29.75
N VAL A 497 -15.72 18.21 -30.41
CA VAL A 497 -17.15 18.47 -30.19
C VAL A 497 -17.86 18.26 -31.52
N ASN A 498 -18.75 17.27 -31.60
CA ASN A 498 -19.40 16.85 -32.86
C ASN A 498 -18.39 16.62 -34.00
N GLY A 499 -17.24 16.02 -33.69
CA GLY A 499 -16.15 15.76 -34.64
C GLY A 499 -15.22 16.95 -34.93
N ALA A 500 -15.56 18.18 -34.49
CA ALA A 500 -14.69 19.34 -34.65
C ALA A 500 -13.67 19.44 -33.50
N ALA A 501 -12.38 19.48 -33.83
CA ALA A 501 -11.31 19.61 -32.85
C ALA A 501 -11.43 20.88 -32.00
N GLN A 502 -11.12 20.76 -30.71
CA GLN A 502 -11.06 21.87 -29.77
C GLN A 502 -9.62 22.04 -29.25
N PRO A 503 -9.19 23.29 -28.98
CA PRO A 503 -7.94 23.53 -28.26
C PRO A 503 -7.98 22.87 -26.88
N VAL A 504 -6.94 22.10 -26.57
CA VAL A 504 -6.76 21.47 -25.26
C VAL A 504 -5.26 21.45 -24.92
N ALA A 505 -4.95 21.78 -23.68
CA ALA A 505 -3.59 21.74 -23.13
C ALA A 505 -3.39 20.49 -22.25
N ALA A 506 -2.14 20.15 -21.99
CA ALA A 506 -1.76 19.14 -21.01
C ALA A 506 -2.40 19.42 -19.63
N GLY A 507 -2.71 18.36 -18.88
CA GLY A 507 -3.20 18.49 -17.52
C GLY A 507 -2.08 18.80 -16.52
N PRO A 508 -2.42 19.12 -15.26
CA PRO A 508 -3.76 19.16 -14.69
C PRO A 508 -4.51 20.47 -15.01
N ALA A 509 -5.68 20.37 -15.68
CA ALA A 509 -6.47 21.53 -16.11
C ALA A 509 -7.96 21.21 -16.29
N TYR A 510 -8.79 22.23 -16.50
CA TYR A 510 -10.14 22.10 -17.04
C TYR A 510 -10.23 22.79 -18.40
N VAL A 511 -10.85 22.14 -19.38
CA VAL A 511 -11.22 22.74 -20.67
C VAL A 511 -12.68 23.20 -20.59
N ALA A 512 -12.93 24.47 -20.88
CA ALA A 512 -14.28 25.01 -20.95
C ALA A 512 -14.81 24.92 -22.39
N VAL A 513 -15.91 24.19 -22.60
CA VAL A 513 -16.66 24.19 -23.85
C VAL A 513 -17.94 24.99 -23.63
N ASN A 514 -17.91 26.28 -23.99
CA ASN A 514 -19.02 27.20 -23.80
C ASN A 514 -19.77 27.46 -25.11
N ARG A 515 -20.96 26.87 -25.24
CA ARG A 515 -21.77 26.94 -26.47
C ARG A 515 -23.24 26.70 -26.21
N THR A 516 -24.03 26.80 -27.27
CA THR A 516 -25.38 26.24 -27.33
C THR A 516 -25.31 24.77 -27.71
N TRP A 517 -25.96 23.94 -26.91
CA TRP A 517 -26.05 22.50 -27.03
C TRP A 517 -27.42 22.08 -27.58
N ASN A 518 -27.42 21.12 -28.50
CA ASN A 518 -28.61 20.47 -29.02
C ASN A 518 -28.64 19.00 -28.59
N ASN A 519 -29.82 18.39 -28.68
CA ASN A 519 -30.01 16.98 -28.38
C ASN A 519 -29.11 16.11 -29.28
N GLY A 520 -28.35 15.21 -28.67
CA GLY A 520 -27.42 14.33 -29.37
C GLY A 520 -26.02 14.91 -29.59
N ASP A 521 -25.76 16.16 -29.18
CA ASP A 521 -24.40 16.71 -29.22
C ASP A 521 -23.44 15.86 -28.38
N THR A 522 -22.19 15.78 -28.83
CA THR A 522 -21.17 14.90 -28.27
C THR A 522 -19.84 15.61 -28.06
N ILE A 523 -19.18 15.27 -26.95
CA ILE A 523 -17.76 15.53 -26.74
C ILE A 523 -17.03 14.18 -26.76
N VAL A 524 -15.95 14.07 -27.53
CA VAL A 524 -15.04 12.92 -27.46
C VAL A 524 -13.70 13.41 -26.94
N LEU A 525 -13.31 12.90 -25.77
CA LEU A 525 -12.02 13.12 -25.13
C LEU A 525 -11.18 11.85 -25.26
N THR A 526 -9.94 12.02 -25.71
CA THR A 526 -8.92 10.97 -25.69
C THR A 526 -7.78 11.42 -24.78
N LEU A 527 -7.43 10.56 -23.83
CA LEU A 527 -6.36 10.73 -22.85
C LEU A 527 -5.31 9.62 -23.06
N PRO A 528 -4.32 9.81 -23.95
CA PRO A 528 -3.34 8.77 -24.23
C PRO A 528 -2.62 8.31 -22.96
N MET A 529 -2.69 7.00 -22.68
CA MET A 529 -2.05 6.37 -21.53
C MET A 529 -0.76 5.69 -21.97
N SER A 530 0.33 5.95 -21.23
CA SER A 530 1.61 5.28 -21.41
C SER A 530 2.21 4.89 -20.06
N PRO A 531 2.90 3.74 -19.94
CA PRO A 531 3.60 3.37 -18.71
C PRO A 531 4.58 4.45 -18.24
N LYS A 532 4.46 4.87 -16.99
CA LYS A 532 5.30 5.86 -16.33
C LYS A 532 5.93 5.24 -15.09
N THR A 533 7.24 5.43 -14.93
CA THR A 533 7.97 5.03 -13.72
C THR A 533 8.07 6.20 -12.76
N THR A 534 7.80 5.95 -11.48
CA THR A 534 8.09 6.88 -10.37
C THR A 534 9.19 6.28 -9.51
N THR A 535 10.23 7.05 -9.22
CA THR A 535 11.28 6.68 -8.27
C THR A 535 11.03 7.34 -6.92
N TRP A 536 10.92 6.52 -5.88
CA TRP A 536 10.68 6.94 -4.50
C TRP A 536 12.01 7.06 -3.75
N THR A 537 12.64 8.23 -3.83
CA THR A 537 13.98 8.48 -3.25
C THR A 537 13.99 8.31 -1.72
N ALA A 538 12.93 8.74 -1.04
CA ALA A 538 12.76 8.54 0.41
C ALA A 538 12.56 7.07 0.81
N ASN A 539 12.23 6.20 -0.15
CA ASN A 539 12.07 4.76 0.04
C ASN A 539 13.07 3.99 -0.82
N GLN A 540 14.35 4.29 -0.58
CA GLN A 540 15.48 3.48 -1.05
C GLN A 540 15.62 3.42 -2.58
N ASN A 541 15.18 4.49 -3.27
CA ASN A 541 15.11 4.55 -4.74
C ASN A 541 14.27 3.42 -5.35
N ALA A 542 13.31 2.87 -4.61
CA ALA A 542 12.37 1.92 -5.18
C ALA A 542 11.54 2.58 -6.28
N ILE A 543 11.04 1.77 -7.21
CA ILE A 543 10.25 2.23 -8.33
C ILE A 543 8.86 1.62 -8.31
N SER A 544 7.88 2.41 -8.76
CA SER A 544 6.53 1.94 -9.09
C SER A 544 6.20 2.31 -10.52
N VAL A 545 5.28 1.57 -11.14
CA VAL A 545 4.86 1.81 -12.53
C VAL A 545 3.37 2.10 -12.58
N SER A 546 2.99 3.19 -13.24
CA SER A 546 1.59 3.54 -13.50
C SER A 546 1.29 3.62 -14.99
N ASN A 547 0.03 3.47 -15.38
CA ASN A 547 -0.44 3.71 -16.74
C ASN A 547 -1.82 4.39 -16.64
N GLY A 548 -1.89 5.69 -16.94
CA GLY A 548 -3.02 6.51 -16.54
C GLY A 548 -3.09 6.65 -15.01
N PRO A 549 -4.29 6.57 -14.38
CA PRO A 549 -4.44 6.65 -12.93
C PRO A 549 -4.20 5.30 -12.22
N LEU A 550 -3.97 4.21 -12.96
CA LEU A 550 -3.72 2.88 -12.42
C LEU A 550 -2.24 2.70 -12.08
N THR A 551 -1.94 2.35 -10.84
CA THR A 551 -0.62 1.84 -10.44
C THR A 551 -0.63 0.31 -10.53
N TYR A 552 0.50 -0.30 -10.88
CA TYR A 552 0.59 -1.74 -11.16
C TYR A 552 1.41 -2.48 -10.10
N SER A 553 0.89 -3.64 -9.70
CA SER A 553 1.52 -4.62 -8.81
C SER A 553 1.94 -5.85 -9.59
N LEU A 554 2.93 -6.59 -9.08
CA LEU A 554 3.26 -7.92 -9.59
C LEU A 554 2.03 -8.84 -9.51
N GLU A 555 1.74 -9.57 -10.58
CA GLU A 555 0.76 -10.65 -10.54
C GLU A 555 1.34 -11.85 -9.78
N ILE A 556 1.07 -11.91 -8.48
CA ILE A 556 1.46 -13.01 -7.61
C ILE A 556 0.34 -14.06 -7.66
N GLY A 557 0.66 -15.32 -7.91
CA GLY A 557 -0.30 -16.42 -7.81
C GLY A 557 -0.83 -16.57 -6.38
N GLN A 558 -2.11 -16.91 -6.23
CA GLN A 558 -2.81 -16.82 -4.95
C GLN A 558 -3.48 -18.14 -4.59
N ASN A 559 -3.39 -18.52 -3.32
CA ASN A 559 -4.20 -19.58 -2.72
C ASN A 559 -5.08 -18.96 -1.61
N PHE A 560 -6.39 -18.94 -1.84
CA PHE A 560 -7.37 -18.47 -0.87
C PHE A 560 -7.76 -19.61 0.05
N LEU A 561 -7.52 -19.46 1.35
CA LEU A 561 -7.96 -20.39 2.38
C LEU A 561 -9.06 -19.73 3.21
N ARG A 562 -10.26 -20.32 3.16
CA ARG A 562 -11.36 -19.89 4.02
C ARG A 562 -11.10 -20.38 5.43
N TYR A 563 -11.28 -19.51 6.43
CA TYR A 563 -11.06 -19.91 7.83
C TYR A 563 -12.34 -19.95 8.67
N ASN A 564 -13.43 -19.29 8.25
CA ASN A 564 -14.71 -19.37 8.95
C ASN A 564 -15.62 -20.46 8.37
N ASP A 565 -16.79 -20.65 8.98
CA ASP A 565 -17.79 -21.64 8.56
C ASP A 565 -18.02 -21.59 7.04
N PRO A 566 -17.77 -22.68 6.28
CA PRO A 566 -18.00 -22.75 4.84
C PRO A 566 -19.43 -22.41 4.40
N SER A 567 -20.42 -22.56 5.28
CA SER A 567 -21.82 -22.23 5.02
C SER A 567 -22.16 -20.75 5.24
N SER A 568 -21.28 -19.99 5.91
CA SER A 568 -21.51 -18.55 6.16
C SER A 568 -21.66 -17.79 4.83
N ALA A 569 -22.62 -16.88 4.77
CA ALA A 569 -22.76 -15.95 3.65
C ALA A 569 -21.67 -14.86 3.65
N TRP A 570 -20.85 -14.78 4.70
CA TRP A 570 -19.84 -13.75 4.94
C TRP A 570 -18.47 -14.41 5.04
N PRO A 571 -17.83 -14.70 3.89
CA PRO A 571 -16.60 -15.47 3.89
C PRO A 571 -15.42 -14.63 4.39
N GLU A 572 -14.59 -15.26 5.20
CA GLU A 572 -13.37 -14.65 5.71
C GLU A 572 -12.16 -15.48 5.24
N TRP A 573 -11.14 -14.78 4.73
CA TRP A 573 -10.09 -15.38 3.91
C TRP A 573 -8.70 -15.05 4.42
N GLN A 574 -7.84 -16.07 4.33
CA GLN A 574 -6.40 -15.89 4.26
C GLN A 574 -5.92 -16.06 2.83
N VAL A 575 -4.89 -15.32 2.43
CA VAL A 575 -4.34 -15.39 1.07
C VAL A 575 -2.83 -15.62 1.11
N PHE A 576 -2.39 -16.71 0.48
CA PHE A 576 -0.98 -17.12 0.44
C PHE A 576 -0.41 -17.08 -0.98
N PRO A 577 0.87 -16.72 -1.15
CA PRO A 577 1.50 -16.67 -2.46
C PRO A 577 1.81 -18.08 -2.97
N THR A 578 1.48 -18.35 -4.23
CA THR A 578 1.83 -19.60 -4.94
C THR A 578 2.91 -19.42 -6.01
N SER A 579 3.31 -18.17 -6.27
CA SER A 579 4.42 -17.82 -7.16
C SER A 579 5.45 -16.97 -6.42
N ALA A 580 6.65 -16.87 -7.01
CA ALA A 580 7.68 -15.96 -6.52
C ALA A 580 7.20 -14.49 -6.61
N TRP A 581 7.63 -13.67 -5.65
CA TRP A 581 7.31 -12.25 -5.55
C TRP A 581 8.56 -11.35 -5.49
N ASN A 582 9.71 -11.93 -5.19
CA ASN A 582 10.98 -11.26 -4.91
C ASN A 582 11.71 -10.85 -6.19
N TYR A 583 11.10 -9.95 -6.96
CA TYR A 583 11.64 -9.44 -8.22
C TYR A 583 12.00 -7.96 -8.12
N GLY A 584 13.15 -7.59 -8.67
CA GLY A 584 13.41 -6.21 -9.06
C GLY A 584 13.06 -6.00 -10.53
N LEU A 585 12.56 -4.81 -10.86
CA LEU A 585 12.19 -4.45 -12.23
C LEU A 585 13.38 -3.82 -12.97
N VAL A 586 13.56 -4.18 -14.23
CA VAL A 586 14.46 -3.48 -15.15
C VAL A 586 13.76 -2.18 -15.56
N PRO A 587 14.33 -0.99 -15.27
CA PRO A 587 13.70 0.27 -15.63
C PRO A 587 13.43 0.39 -17.14
N ASN A 588 12.40 1.16 -17.50
CA ASN A 588 12.02 1.48 -18.88
C ASN A 588 11.70 0.26 -19.78
N SER A 589 11.31 -0.87 -19.20
CA SER A 589 11.02 -2.12 -19.93
C SER A 589 9.53 -2.51 -19.91
N PHE A 590 8.63 -1.52 -19.96
CA PHE A 590 7.20 -1.72 -19.71
C PHE A 590 6.38 -1.63 -21.00
N THR A 591 5.57 -2.66 -21.27
CA THR A 591 4.63 -2.65 -22.40
C THR A 591 3.22 -2.89 -21.89
N ALA A 592 2.30 -1.98 -22.22
CA ALA A 592 0.89 -2.15 -21.89
C ALA A 592 0.26 -3.25 -22.73
N VAL A 593 -0.51 -4.11 -22.06
CA VAL A 593 -1.30 -5.19 -22.66
C VAL A 593 -2.76 -4.91 -22.35
N THR A 594 -3.56 -4.78 -23.39
CA THR A 594 -5.00 -4.52 -23.28
C THR A 594 -5.77 -5.68 -23.89
N GLY A 595 -6.82 -6.15 -23.21
CA GLY A 595 -7.72 -7.19 -23.69
C GLY A 595 -8.01 -8.26 -22.63
N GLY A 596 -9.11 -9.00 -22.81
CA GLY A 596 -9.41 -10.21 -22.04
C GLY A 596 -9.67 -9.94 -20.55
N GLY A 597 -10.89 -9.53 -20.23
CA GLY A 597 -11.42 -9.45 -18.87
C GLY A 597 -12.94 -9.44 -18.93
N THR A 598 -13.60 -10.22 -18.07
CA THR A 598 -15.07 -10.26 -17.95
C THR A 598 -15.46 -10.10 -16.49
N GLY A 599 -16.51 -9.34 -16.20
CA GLY A 599 -16.99 -9.13 -14.83
C GLY A 599 -16.19 -8.05 -14.09
N ASN A 600 -15.87 -8.31 -12.81
CA ASN A 600 -15.27 -7.30 -11.92
C ASN A 600 -13.84 -6.95 -12.35
N PRO A 601 -13.57 -5.72 -12.83
CA PRO A 601 -12.27 -5.36 -13.37
C PRO A 601 -11.19 -5.12 -12.30
N PHE A 602 -11.57 -5.16 -11.02
CA PHE A 602 -10.68 -5.11 -9.87
C PHE A 602 -10.39 -6.51 -9.32
N THR A 603 -10.21 -7.48 -10.23
CA THR A 603 -9.75 -8.83 -9.90
C THR A 603 -8.70 -9.27 -10.92
N PRO A 604 -7.77 -10.19 -10.58
CA PRO A 604 -6.75 -10.63 -11.54
C PRO A 604 -7.34 -11.20 -12.83
N ALA A 605 -8.48 -11.91 -12.72
CA ALA A 605 -9.17 -12.54 -13.84
C ALA A 605 -10.05 -11.56 -14.65
N GLY A 606 -10.62 -10.54 -14.00
CA GLY A 606 -11.55 -9.61 -14.64
C GLY A 606 -10.91 -8.34 -15.19
N THR A 607 -9.67 -8.01 -14.76
CA THR A 607 -9.01 -6.79 -15.18
C THR A 607 -8.67 -6.80 -16.68
N PRO A 608 -9.09 -5.80 -17.47
CA PRO A 608 -8.89 -5.79 -18.92
C PRO A 608 -7.52 -5.23 -19.35
N VAL A 609 -6.66 -4.88 -18.40
CA VAL A 609 -5.34 -4.28 -18.65
C VAL A 609 -4.27 -4.88 -17.76
N ALA A 610 -3.05 -4.96 -18.29
CA ALA A 610 -1.85 -5.36 -17.58
C ALA A 610 -0.63 -4.68 -18.20
N LEU A 611 0.51 -4.79 -17.54
CA LEU A 611 1.82 -4.50 -18.14
C LEU A 611 2.64 -5.79 -18.21
N THR A 612 3.48 -5.91 -19.24
CA THR A 612 4.62 -6.82 -19.20
C THR A 612 5.87 -6.01 -18.85
N ALA A 613 6.75 -6.61 -18.06
CA ALA A 613 7.99 -5.99 -17.61
C ALA A 613 9.15 -6.99 -17.65
N GLN A 614 10.37 -6.53 -17.91
CA GLN A 614 11.55 -7.34 -17.67
C GLN A 614 11.98 -7.20 -16.21
N ALA A 615 12.30 -8.32 -15.57
CA ALA A 615 12.65 -8.38 -14.16
C ALA A 615 13.78 -9.39 -13.91
N ARG A 616 14.46 -9.25 -12.77
CA ARG A 616 15.38 -10.26 -12.24
C ARG A 616 14.95 -10.63 -10.83
N ALA A 617 15.05 -11.92 -10.49
CA ALA A 617 14.81 -12.34 -9.12
C ALA A 617 15.88 -11.76 -8.19
N ILE A 618 15.52 -11.52 -6.94
CA ILE A 618 16.41 -11.08 -5.86
C ILE A 618 16.28 -12.11 -4.74
N PRO A 619 17.07 -13.20 -4.77
CA PRO A 619 16.92 -14.31 -3.81
C PRO A 619 17.06 -13.91 -2.34
N ASN A 620 17.84 -12.87 -2.07
CA ASN A 620 18.04 -12.33 -0.72
C ASN A 620 16.93 -11.38 -0.26
N TRP A 621 15.99 -10.99 -1.14
CA TRP A 621 14.80 -10.26 -0.71
C TRP A 621 13.78 -11.27 -0.19
N GLN A 622 13.66 -11.35 1.13
CA GLN A 622 12.92 -12.39 1.84
C GLN A 622 11.86 -11.80 2.75
N ALA A 623 10.98 -12.67 3.25
CA ALA A 623 10.08 -12.31 4.33
C ALA A 623 10.74 -12.60 5.68
N ASP A 624 10.29 -11.93 6.73
CA ASP A 624 10.63 -12.27 8.11
C ASP A 624 9.87 -13.53 8.58
N SER A 625 10.06 -13.92 9.84
CA SER A 625 9.41 -15.10 10.42
C SER A 625 7.91 -14.94 10.69
N GLU A 626 7.34 -13.74 10.46
CA GLU A 626 5.90 -13.50 10.46
C GLU A 626 5.34 -13.32 9.04
N ASN A 627 6.13 -13.64 8.01
CA ASN A 627 5.80 -13.52 6.59
C ASN A 627 5.56 -12.09 6.12
N VAL A 628 6.10 -11.09 6.83
CA VAL A 628 6.16 -9.72 6.34
C VAL A 628 7.39 -9.60 5.44
N VAL A 629 7.22 -9.09 4.23
CA VAL A 629 8.34 -8.81 3.32
C VAL A 629 9.39 -7.92 4.01
N SER A 630 10.67 -8.20 3.82
CA SER A 630 11.74 -7.39 4.43
C SER A 630 11.77 -5.99 3.82
N ARG A 631 12.34 -5.04 4.58
CA ARG A 631 12.56 -3.66 4.12
C ARG A 631 13.27 -3.61 2.76
N LEU A 632 12.89 -2.60 1.97
CA LEU A 632 13.62 -2.25 0.76
C LEU A 632 15.05 -1.80 1.10
N GLN A 633 15.97 -1.99 0.16
CA GLN A 633 17.37 -1.57 0.28
C GLN A 633 17.72 -0.62 -0.86
N LEU A 634 18.73 0.23 -0.64
CA LEU A 634 19.07 1.32 -1.54
C LEU A 634 19.47 0.83 -2.93
N GLY A 635 18.60 1.08 -3.91
CA GLY A 635 18.83 0.75 -5.32
C GLY A 635 19.50 1.87 -6.13
N PRO A 636 19.74 1.64 -7.44
CA PRO A 636 19.50 0.36 -8.14
C PRO A 636 20.41 -0.77 -7.67
N VAL A 637 19.91 -2.01 -7.74
CA VAL A 637 20.60 -3.21 -7.25
C VAL A 637 21.07 -4.11 -8.40
N ALA A 638 22.09 -4.91 -8.11
CA ALA A 638 22.60 -5.97 -8.95
C ALA A 638 21.86 -7.28 -8.66
N SER A 639 21.63 -8.07 -9.70
CA SER A 639 21.23 -9.46 -9.57
C SER A 639 21.81 -10.27 -10.73
N GLY A 640 22.45 -11.40 -10.41
CA GLY A 640 22.97 -12.35 -11.39
C GLY A 640 21.90 -13.26 -11.99
N GLU A 641 20.68 -13.24 -11.46
CA GLU A 641 19.56 -14.06 -11.92
C GLU A 641 19.16 -13.71 -13.36
N PRO A 642 18.77 -14.68 -14.21
CA PRO A 642 18.40 -14.39 -15.60
C PRO A 642 17.23 -13.42 -15.68
N ILE A 643 17.21 -12.61 -16.75
CA ILE A 643 16.06 -11.75 -17.05
C ILE A 643 14.85 -12.64 -17.34
N LYS A 644 13.72 -12.30 -16.72
CA LYS A 644 12.42 -12.91 -16.96
C LYS A 644 11.40 -11.84 -17.30
N THR A 645 10.47 -12.17 -18.19
CA THR A 645 9.27 -11.36 -18.39
C THR A 645 8.27 -11.69 -17.30
N VAL A 646 7.83 -10.68 -16.56
CA VAL A 646 6.78 -10.77 -15.54
C VAL A 646 5.57 -9.98 -15.97
N ARG A 647 4.39 -10.36 -15.45
CA ARG A 647 3.14 -9.63 -15.66
C ARG A 647 2.82 -8.79 -14.43
N LEU A 648 2.43 -7.54 -14.67
CA LEU A 648 1.95 -6.62 -13.64
C LEU A 648 0.47 -6.33 -13.91
N ILE A 649 -0.37 -6.38 -12.89
CA ILE A 649 -1.80 -6.07 -12.94
C ILE A 649 -2.09 -4.80 -12.14
N PRO A 650 -3.19 -4.06 -12.38
CA PRO A 650 -3.56 -2.92 -11.56
C PRO A 650 -3.56 -3.28 -10.07
N MET A 651 -3.05 -2.41 -9.21
CA MET A 651 -2.96 -2.61 -7.76
C MET A 651 -4.33 -2.91 -7.15
N GLY A 652 -5.37 -2.23 -7.63
CA GLY A 652 -6.74 -2.49 -7.23
C GLY A 652 -7.26 -3.88 -7.58
N ALA A 653 -6.61 -4.59 -8.53
CA ALA A 653 -6.92 -5.97 -8.89
C ALA A 653 -6.04 -7.00 -8.14
N ALA A 654 -5.14 -6.56 -7.26
CA ALA A 654 -4.16 -7.43 -6.62
C ALA A 654 -4.43 -7.57 -5.10
N SER A 655 -4.82 -8.78 -4.66
CA SER A 655 -4.92 -9.11 -3.23
C SER A 655 -3.56 -9.26 -2.54
N LEU A 656 -2.58 -9.88 -3.21
CA LEU A 656 -1.17 -9.86 -2.80
C LEU A 656 -0.42 -8.85 -3.67
N ARG A 657 0.44 -8.03 -3.07
CA ARG A 657 1.01 -6.85 -3.70
C ARG A 657 2.52 -6.78 -3.50
N ILE A 658 3.22 -6.62 -4.63
CA ILE A 658 4.48 -5.89 -4.67
C ILE A 658 4.25 -4.77 -5.69
N THR A 659 4.18 -3.53 -5.21
CA THR A 659 3.93 -2.34 -6.03
C THR A 659 5.11 -1.38 -5.97
N SER A 660 5.93 -1.46 -4.91
CA SER A 660 7.21 -0.78 -4.78
C SER A 660 8.34 -1.78 -4.98
N PHE A 661 9.01 -1.67 -6.12
CA PHE A 661 10.03 -2.62 -6.57
C PHE A 661 11.44 -2.06 -6.38
N PRO A 662 12.42 -2.89 -6.04
CA PRO A 662 13.82 -2.57 -6.31
C PRO A 662 14.05 -2.33 -7.81
N ALA A 663 14.82 -1.31 -8.16
CA ALA A 663 15.28 -1.11 -9.53
C ALA A 663 16.50 -1.99 -9.82
N ILE A 664 16.49 -2.74 -10.93
CA ILE A 664 17.63 -3.55 -11.41
C ILE A 664 18.54 -2.70 -12.31
N GLY A 665 19.84 -3.01 -12.29
CA GLY A 665 20.84 -2.42 -13.19
C GLY A 665 21.96 -1.65 -12.48
N GLY A 666 22.01 -1.74 -11.14
CA GLY A 666 23.12 -1.20 -10.35
C GLY A 666 24.20 -2.25 -10.05
N SER A 667 25.16 -1.86 -9.22
CA SER A 667 26.26 -2.72 -8.74
C SER A 667 26.05 -3.26 -7.31
N ARG A 668 25.08 -2.70 -6.57
CA ARG A 668 24.85 -3.04 -5.16
C ARG A 668 24.17 -4.39 -5.01
N GLN A 669 24.76 -5.27 -4.20
CA GLN A 669 24.17 -6.57 -3.89
C GLN A 669 23.11 -6.43 -2.80
N TRP A 670 21.97 -7.09 -2.98
CA TRP A 670 20.93 -7.16 -1.94
C TRP A 670 21.43 -7.96 -0.74
N GLN A 671 21.48 -7.31 0.42
CA GLN A 671 21.91 -7.91 1.68
C GLN A 671 20.81 -8.84 2.20
N LEU A 672 21.19 -10.01 2.69
CA LEU A 672 20.23 -10.89 3.35
C LEU A 672 19.83 -10.28 4.71
N PRO A 673 18.53 -10.26 5.07
CA PRO A 673 18.10 -9.73 6.37
C PRO A 673 18.79 -10.41 7.54
N ALA A 674 19.28 -9.60 8.48
CA ALA A 674 19.93 -10.06 9.70
C ALA A 674 19.55 -9.17 10.88
N THR A 675 19.56 -9.74 12.08
CA THR A 675 19.32 -9.01 13.34
C THR A 675 20.66 -8.51 13.89
N PRO A 676 20.87 -7.18 13.99
CA PRO A 676 22.09 -6.62 14.55
C PRO A 676 22.09 -6.63 16.09
N SER A 677 23.25 -6.91 16.68
CA SER A 677 23.53 -6.72 18.10
C SER A 677 25.00 -6.31 18.32
N ALA A 678 25.34 -5.85 19.52
CA ALA A 678 26.69 -5.41 19.85
C ALA A 678 27.04 -5.70 21.32
N SER A 679 28.33 -5.71 21.63
CA SER A 679 28.84 -5.75 23.02
C SER A 679 28.35 -4.56 23.84
N TRP A 680 28.28 -3.40 23.19
CA TRP A 680 27.84 -2.14 23.77
C TRP A 680 27.29 -1.25 22.64
N THR A 681 26.34 -0.37 22.97
CA THR A 681 25.83 0.65 22.05
C THR A 681 25.66 1.92 22.85
N PHE A 682 26.30 3.01 22.40
CA PHE A 682 26.09 4.30 23.02
C PHE A 682 24.60 4.67 23.03
N SER A 683 24.10 5.22 24.13
CA SER A 683 22.67 5.50 24.30
C SER A 683 22.09 6.51 23.30
N GLY A 684 22.95 7.33 22.68
CA GLY A 684 22.57 8.25 21.59
C GLY A 684 22.55 7.60 20.19
N ASP A 685 23.01 6.36 20.05
CA ASP A 685 23.17 5.63 18.80
C ASP A 685 22.22 4.42 18.72
N THR A 686 22.27 3.66 17.62
CA THR A 686 21.45 2.45 17.45
C THR A 686 22.18 1.34 16.70
N VAL A 687 22.04 0.10 17.16
CA VAL A 687 22.57 -1.10 16.45
C VAL A 687 22.00 -1.26 15.05
N THR A 688 20.80 -0.73 14.79
CA THR A 688 20.17 -0.79 13.46
C THR A 688 20.89 0.06 12.41
N ALA A 689 21.76 0.99 12.84
CA ALA A 689 22.60 1.75 11.91
C ALA A 689 23.53 0.81 11.11
N LEU A 690 23.99 -0.29 11.72
CA LEU A 690 24.90 -1.25 11.10
C LEU A 690 24.37 -1.79 9.76
N ASN A 691 23.06 -2.04 9.66
CA ASN A 691 22.40 -2.57 8.47
C ASN A 691 21.24 -1.68 8.02
N SER A 692 21.42 -0.37 8.08
CA SER A 692 20.43 0.60 7.63
C SER A 692 20.38 0.75 6.09
N TYR A 693 21.36 0.17 5.39
CA TYR A 693 21.44 0.03 3.93
C TYR A 693 21.62 1.36 3.17
N TYR A 694 21.97 2.45 3.87
CA TYR A 694 22.42 3.67 3.20
C TYR A 694 23.91 3.55 2.83
N ASP A 695 24.37 4.48 1.99
CA ASP A 695 25.75 4.54 1.52
C ASP A 695 26.43 5.77 2.14
N PRO A 696 27.35 5.59 3.11
CA PRO A 696 28.00 6.71 3.77
C PRO A 696 28.88 7.51 2.82
N THR A 697 28.78 8.84 2.90
CA THR A 697 29.54 9.75 2.03
C THR A 697 30.95 10.04 2.57
N SER A 698 31.17 9.85 3.87
CA SER A 698 32.46 9.99 4.55
C SER A 698 32.48 9.23 5.87
N SER A 699 33.65 9.03 6.48
CA SER A 699 33.76 8.42 7.82
C SER A 699 33.17 9.30 8.94
N TYR A 700 32.93 10.59 8.69
CA TYR A 700 32.26 11.51 9.61
C TYR A 700 30.81 11.80 9.18
N ASP A 701 30.17 10.95 8.36
CA ASP A 701 28.81 11.21 7.90
C ASP A 701 27.81 11.25 9.06
N GLN A 702 27.22 12.43 9.30
CA GLN A 702 26.21 12.70 10.33
C GLN A 702 24.78 12.79 9.76
N SER A 703 24.60 12.56 8.46
CA SER A 703 23.29 12.69 7.81
C SER A 703 22.33 11.56 8.17
N HIS A 704 22.84 10.47 8.75
CA HIS A 704 22.11 9.28 9.15
C HIS A 704 22.47 8.84 10.57
N ARG A 705 21.65 7.97 11.17
CA ARG A 705 21.98 7.37 12.45
C ARG A 705 23.26 6.52 12.32
N ARG A 706 24.13 6.60 13.33
CA ARG A 706 25.37 5.85 13.42
C ARG A 706 25.33 4.83 14.55
N PHE A 707 26.35 3.97 14.59
CA PHE A 707 26.64 3.08 15.69
C PHE A 707 28.04 3.37 16.24
N THR A 708 28.18 3.52 17.56
CA THR A 708 29.48 3.61 18.25
C THR A 708 29.49 2.81 19.54
N TRP A 709 30.69 2.42 19.96
CA TRP A 709 30.95 1.85 21.29
C TRP A 709 31.27 2.92 22.35
N TRP A 710 30.95 4.19 22.10
CA TRP A 710 31.24 5.29 23.03
C TRP A 710 30.55 5.05 24.39
N ASP A 711 31.22 5.22 25.54
CA ASP A 711 32.53 5.85 25.77
C ASP A 711 33.69 4.85 26.02
N HIS A 712 33.55 3.58 25.62
CA HIS A 712 34.62 2.59 25.78
C HIS A 712 35.83 2.97 24.91
N THR A 713 37.03 2.94 25.50
CA THR A 713 38.28 3.26 24.80
C THR A 713 39.33 2.19 25.00
N GLY A 714 40.13 1.88 23.97
CA GLY A 714 41.18 0.87 24.04
C GLY A 714 40.74 -0.58 24.31
N THR A 715 39.43 -0.86 24.37
CA THR A 715 38.86 -2.19 24.65
C THR A 715 38.72 -3.04 23.38
N SER A 716 38.49 -4.35 23.57
CA SER A 716 38.04 -5.25 22.51
C SER A 716 36.52 -5.29 22.51
N GLU A 717 35.90 -4.84 21.43
CA GLU A 717 34.45 -4.75 21.28
C GLU A 717 33.97 -5.62 20.12
N TRP A 718 32.66 -5.89 20.05
CA TRP A 718 32.09 -6.63 18.94
C TRP A 718 30.74 -6.08 18.47
N VAL A 719 30.47 -6.28 17.17
CA VAL A 719 29.13 -6.20 16.56
C VAL A 719 28.82 -7.50 15.85
N GLN A 720 27.56 -7.89 15.82
CA GLN A 720 27.10 -9.20 15.34
C GLN A 720 25.86 -9.07 14.46
N TYR A 721 25.79 -9.95 13.45
CA TYR A 721 24.59 -10.28 12.71
C TYR A 721 24.17 -11.70 13.01
N THR A 722 22.91 -11.85 13.39
CA THR A 722 22.25 -13.16 13.55
C THR A 722 21.25 -13.36 12.41
N TYR A 723 21.27 -14.53 11.80
CA TYR A 723 20.36 -14.91 10.73
C TYR A 723 19.32 -15.90 11.25
N ALA A 724 18.08 -15.79 10.74
CA ALA A 724 16.98 -16.67 11.15
C ALA A 724 17.19 -18.13 10.72
N THR A 725 17.93 -18.35 9.64
CA THR A 725 18.35 -19.67 9.16
C THR A 725 19.85 -19.65 8.86
N PRO A 726 20.53 -20.81 8.83
CA PRO A 726 21.94 -20.86 8.44
C PRO A 726 22.16 -20.22 7.07
N VAL A 727 23.27 -19.48 6.94
CA VAL A 727 23.69 -18.79 5.72
C VAL A 727 25.08 -19.24 5.33
N SER A 728 25.38 -19.21 4.03
CA SER A 728 26.75 -19.29 3.53
C SER A 728 27.29 -17.88 3.33
N ALA A 729 28.31 -17.49 4.09
CA ALA A 729 28.92 -16.16 4.04
C ALA A 729 30.40 -16.25 3.61
N SER A 730 30.86 -15.32 2.77
CA SER A 730 32.22 -15.37 2.19
C SER A 730 32.96 -14.03 2.14
N SER A 731 32.29 -12.92 2.46
CA SER A 731 32.90 -11.60 2.48
C SER A 731 32.14 -10.67 3.41
N VAL A 732 32.85 -9.71 4.00
CA VAL A 732 32.25 -8.56 4.68
C VAL A 732 32.84 -7.26 4.12
N SER A 733 32.08 -6.17 4.20
CA SER A 733 32.61 -4.82 4.00
C SER A 733 32.15 -3.88 5.09
N VAL A 734 33.08 -3.17 5.72
CA VAL A 734 32.80 -2.28 6.85
C VAL A 734 33.15 -0.84 6.50
N TYR A 735 32.22 0.07 6.74
CA TYR A 735 32.47 1.50 6.68
C TYR A 735 32.63 2.02 8.11
N TRP A 736 33.85 2.38 8.48
CA TRP A 736 34.16 2.83 9.84
C TRP A 736 33.75 4.29 10.06
N TYR A 737 33.19 4.56 11.24
CA TYR A 737 32.96 5.91 11.74
C TYR A 737 34.26 6.45 12.36
N ASP A 738 34.60 7.68 12.02
CA ASP A 738 35.74 8.40 12.56
C ASP A 738 35.39 9.89 12.66
N ASP A 739 35.52 10.47 13.85
CA ASP A 739 35.20 11.87 14.13
C ASP A 739 36.45 12.68 14.49
N THR A 740 37.58 12.38 13.84
CA THR A 740 38.79 13.19 13.94
C THR A 740 38.45 14.69 13.87
N ASP A 741 39.03 15.46 14.78
CA ASP A 741 38.82 16.90 15.03
C ASP A 741 37.47 17.31 15.68
N HIS A 742 36.57 16.37 15.95
CA HIS A 742 35.24 16.63 16.51
C HIS A 742 34.95 15.84 17.78
N GLY A 743 35.50 14.63 17.90
CA GLY A 743 35.27 13.74 19.03
C GLY A 743 36.40 12.73 19.24
N GLN A 744 36.06 11.65 19.96
CA GLN A 744 37.00 10.62 20.42
C GLN A 744 36.73 9.24 19.79
N CYS A 745 35.99 9.15 18.69
CA CYS A 745 35.85 7.92 17.90
C CYS A 745 36.86 7.89 16.74
N ARG A 746 37.61 6.79 16.62
CA ARG A 746 38.53 6.56 15.51
C ARG A 746 38.27 5.21 14.87
N VAL A 747 38.77 5.01 13.64
CA VAL A 747 38.89 3.66 13.08
C VAL A 747 39.69 2.76 14.05
N PRO A 748 39.35 1.47 14.19
CA PRO A 748 39.95 0.59 15.19
C PRO A 748 41.46 0.39 14.95
N ALA A 749 42.17 -0.06 15.98
CA ALA A 749 43.57 -0.46 15.86
C ALA A 749 43.72 -1.73 15.01
N SER A 750 42.82 -2.68 15.20
CA SER A 750 42.69 -3.89 14.38
C SER A 750 41.28 -4.45 14.50
N TRP A 751 40.90 -5.34 13.57
CA TRP A 751 39.66 -6.08 13.67
C TRP A 751 39.78 -7.43 12.96
N ARG A 752 38.83 -8.33 13.23
CA ARG A 752 38.69 -9.61 12.54
C ARG A 752 37.23 -10.02 12.44
N VAL A 753 36.94 -10.98 11.56
CA VAL A 753 35.63 -11.62 11.45
C VAL A 753 35.66 -13.00 12.13
N GLU A 754 34.63 -13.27 12.92
CA GLU A 754 34.36 -14.58 13.50
C GLU A 754 32.97 -15.07 13.08
N TYR A 755 32.79 -16.38 13.02
CA TYR A 755 31.50 -17.03 12.78
C TYR A 755 31.17 -17.98 13.91
N LEU A 756 29.88 -18.19 14.14
CA LEU A 756 29.39 -19.19 15.09
C LEU A 756 29.42 -20.56 14.41
N ASN A 757 30.27 -21.46 14.89
CA ASN A 757 30.39 -22.80 14.33
C ASN A 757 29.22 -23.71 14.76
N SER A 758 29.18 -24.94 14.24
CA SER A 758 28.11 -25.91 14.54
C SER A 758 28.06 -26.35 16.01
N SER A 759 29.13 -26.16 16.79
CA SER A 759 29.16 -26.45 18.23
C SER A 759 28.76 -25.23 19.09
N GLY A 760 28.38 -24.11 18.48
CA GLY A 760 28.03 -22.87 19.19
C GLY A 760 29.23 -22.09 19.71
N ALA A 761 30.45 -22.37 19.22
CA ALA A 761 31.65 -21.63 19.56
C ALA A 761 32.01 -20.61 18.46
N TRP A 762 32.53 -19.46 18.88
CA TRP A 762 33.03 -18.45 17.95
C TRP A 762 34.41 -18.84 17.43
N GLN A 763 34.57 -18.77 16.11
CA GLN A 763 35.80 -19.11 15.42
C GLN A 763 36.16 -18.05 14.37
N ALA A 764 37.43 -17.67 14.29
CA ALA A 764 37.90 -16.77 13.24
C ALA A 764 37.77 -17.41 11.86
N VAL A 765 37.36 -16.61 10.86
CA VAL A 765 37.32 -17.05 9.47
C VAL A 765 38.73 -17.33 8.94
N SER A 766 38.87 -18.32 8.06
CA SER A 766 40.14 -18.67 7.41
C SER A 766 40.26 -18.01 6.04
N GLY A 767 41.49 -17.82 5.55
CA GLY A 767 41.73 -17.26 4.20
C GLY A 767 41.34 -15.79 4.04
N ALA A 768 41.32 -15.01 5.13
CA ALA A 768 40.97 -13.59 5.09
C ALA A 768 41.96 -12.79 4.23
N SER A 769 41.46 -11.97 3.30
CA SER A 769 42.28 -11.13 2.41
C SER A 769 42.97 -9.95 3.11
N GLY A 770 42.66 -9.70 4.38
CA GLY A 770 43.16 -8.59 5.19
C GLY A 770 42.04 -7.74 5.78
N TYR A 771 42.32 -7.04 6.87
CA TYR A 771 41.35 -6.27 7.66
C TYR A 771 41.70 -4.78 7.64
N GLY A 772 41.22 -4.05 6.62
CA GLY A 772 41.54 -2.64 6.41
C GLY A 772 40.84 -1.67 7.37
N THR A 773 41.43 -0.50 7.59
CA THR A 773 40.88 0.60 8.41
C THR A 773 40.94 1.96 7.68
N ALA A 774 40.94 1.94 6.36
CA ALA A 774 40.94 3.15 5.54
C ALA A 774 39.69 3.99 5.78
N LEU A 775 39.88 5.31 5.83
CA LEU A 775 38.80 6.29 5.96
C LEU A 775 38.07 6.49 4.63
N ASN A 776 36.81 6.93 4.73
CA ASN A 776 35.98 7.36 3.59
C ASN A 776 35.77 6.27 2.52
N THR A 777 35.80 5.00 2.91
CA THR A 777 35.60 3.87 2.01
C THR A 777 35.13 2.64 2.78
N TYR A 778 34.49 1.72 2.06
CA TYR A 778 34.29 0.36 2.54
C TYR A 778 35.63 -0.38 2.61
N ASN A 779 35.91 -0.96 3.77
CA ASN A 779 37.01 -1.87 3.99
C ASN A 779 36.50 -3.30 3.80
N THR A 780 36.84 -3.91 2.66
CA THR A 780 36.30 -5.22 2.25
C THR A 780 37.29 -6.34 2.56
N THR A 781 36.79 -7.42 3.16
CA THR A 781 37.55 -8.63 3.48
C THR A 781 36.82 -9.85 2.95
N THR A 782 37.43 -10.56 2.00
CA THR A 782 36.96 -11.88 1.55
C THR A 782 37.61 -12.97 2.41
N PHE A 783 36.93 -14.11 2.58
CA PHE A 783 37.42 -15.26 3.32
C PHE A 783 36.82 -16.56 2.77
N THR A 784 37.37 -17.71 3.17
CA THR A 784 36.82 -19.03 2.83
C THR A 784 35.37 -19.11 3.32
N ALA A 785 34.44 -19.46 2.43
CA ALA A 785 33.02 -19.45 2.76
C ALA A 785 32.70 -20.33 3.99
N VAL A 786 31.91 -19.78 4.91
CA VAL A 786 31.47 -20.46 6.15
C VAL A 786 29.95 -20.60 6.16
N THR A 787 29.46 -21.72 6.68
CA THR A 787 28.02 -21.90 6.97
C THR A 787 27.76 -21.61 8.44
N THR A 788 26.91 -20.63 8.74
CA THR A 788 26.68 -20.17 10.12
C THR A 788 25.32 -19.52 10.29
N THR A 789 24.84 -19.43 11.53
CA THR A 789 23.68 -18.61 11.90
C THR A 789 24.09 -17.24 12.43
N ALA A 790 25.38 -16.97 12.67
CA ALA A 790 25.84 -15.67 13.11
C ALA A 790 27.28 -15.35 12.69
N LEU A 791 27.52 -14.12 12.26
CA LEU A 791 28.85 -13.55 12.09
C LEU A 791 29.03 -12.40 13.08
N ARG A 792 30.27 -12.16 13.53
CA ARG A 792 30.62 -10.96 14.28
C ARG A 792 31.94 -10.37 13.83
N ILE A 793 32.03 -9.04 13.91
CA ILE A 793 33.29 -8.33 13.87
C ILE A 793 33.77 -8.16 15.31
N VAL A 794 35.02 -8.53 15.57
CA VAL A 794 35.70 -8.20 16.82
C VAL A 794 36.73 -7.12 16.53
N ALA A 795 36.54 -5.93 17.09
CA ALA A 795 37.36 -4.75 16.87
C ALA A 795 38.14 -4.40 18.14
N GLN A 796 39.45 -4.23 18.00
CA GLN A 796 40.31 -3.69 19.04
C GLN A 796 40.38 -2.18 18.87
N LEU A 797 39.86 -1.42 19.84
CA LEU A 797 39.88 0.04 19.82
C LEU A 797 41.29 0.57 20.11
N LYS A 798 41.59 1.78 19.62
CA LYS A 798 42.88 2.45 19.86
C LYS A 798 42.93 2.95 21.31
N ALA A 799 44.11 2.94 21.92
CA ALA A 799 44.29 3.49 23.27
C ALA A 799 43.84 4.96 23.32
N GLY A 800 42.98 5.31 24.28
CA GLY A 800 42.45 6.67 24.45
C GLY A 800 41.35 7.09 23.46
N PHE A 801 40.92 6.20 22.56
CA PHE A 801 39.86 6.46 21.59
C PHE A 801 38.83 5.33 21.57
N SER A 802 37.58 5.70 21.32
CA SER A 802 36.50 4.77 21.00
C SER A 802 36.48 4.47 19.49
N GLY A 803 35.44 3.79 19.01
CA GLY A 803 35.23 3.52 17.59
C GLY A 803 33.75 3.34 17.25
N GLY A 804 33.45 3.27 15.96
CA GLY A 804 32.10 3.05 15.49
C GLY A 804 32.04 2.57 14.04
N VAL A 805 30.84 2.21 13.62
CA VAL A 805 30.54 1.68 12.28
C VAL A 805 29.35 2.45 11.72
N LEU A 806 29.49 2.92 10.48
CA LEU A 806 28.41 3.57 9.75
C LEU A 806 27.54 2.56 9.00
N GLN A 807 28.16 1.53 8.42
CA GLN A 807 27.48 0.45 7.71
C GLN A 807 28.36 -0.81 7.66
N TRP A 808 27.74 -1.98 7.78
CA TRP A 808 28.38 -3.29 7.64
C TRP A 808 27.56 -4.15 6.67
N ASN A 809 28.20 -4.62 5.60
CA ASN A 809 27.58 -5.50 4.62
C ASN A 809 28.21 -6.90 4.71
N VAL A 810 27.41 -7.93 4.44
CA VAL A 810 27.86 -9.33 4.39
C VAL A 810 27.39 -9.95 3.09
N THR A 811 28.33 -10.47 2.29
CA THR A 811 28.00 -11.33 1.17
C THR A 811 27.57 -12.68 1.72
N ALA A 812 26.26 -12.83 1.93
CA ALA A 812 25.61 -14.03 2.42
C ALA A 812 24.45 -14.45 1.52
N ALA A 813 24.23 -15.76 1.44
CA ALA A 813 23.05 -16.37 0.85
C ALA A 813 22.50 -17.45 1.79
N PRO A 814 21.20 -17.78 1.74
CA PRO A 814 20.65 -18.89 2.51
C PRO A 814 21.47 -20.16 2.27
N ALA A 815 21.81 -20.88 3.34
CA ALA A 815 22.47 -22.16 3.19
C ALA A 815 21.50 -23.15 2.54
N LEU A 816 21.92 -23.76 1.42
CA LEU A 816 21.12 -24.75 0.71
C LEU A 816 20.88 -26.01 1.56
N VAL A 817 21.76 -26.26 2.53
CA VAL A 817 21.69 -27.40 3.45
C VAL A 817 21.91 -26.93 4.88
N ARG A 818 21.24 -27.61 5.82
CA ARG A 818 21.37 -27.42 7.26
C ARG A 818 22.19 -28.59 7.82
N ALA A 819 23.08 -28.28 8.75
CA ALA A 819 23.85 -29.30 9.44
C ALA A 819 22.92 -30.30 10.16
N ASN A 820 23.32 -31.58 10.20
CA ASN A 820 22.61 -32.66 10.89
C ASN A 820 21.14 -32.86 10.46
N THR A 821 20.75 -32.40 9.26
CA THR A 821 19.39 -32.55 8.74
C THR A 821 19.35 -33.63 7.66
N TRP A 822 18.33 -34.50 7.72
CA TRP A 822 18.04 -35.50 6.69
C TRP A 822 17.02 -34.94 5.70
N TYR A 823 17.32 -35.06 4.42
CA TYR A 823 16.51 -34.53 3.34
C TYR A 823 15.96 -35.65 2.47
N ARG A 824 14.72 -35.49 2.02
CA ARG A 824 14.25 -36.08 0.77
C ARG A 824 14.70 -35.20 -0.38
N ILE A 825 15.30 -35.80 -1.40
CA ILE A 825 15.78 -35.08 -2.59
C ILE A 825 14.75 -35.31 -3.71
N GLN A 826 13.78 -34.40 -3.84
CA GLN A 826 12.65 -34.51 -4.77
C GLN A 826 13.04 -34.02 -6.17
N ASN A 827 12.67 -34.75 -7.22
CA ASN A 827 12.86 -34.38 -8.61
C ASN A 827 11.70 -33.50 -9.14
N ALA A 828 12.00 -32.46 -9.91
CA ALA A 828 10.98 -31.53 -10.41
C ALA A 828 10.08 -32.11 -11.50
N ASN A 829 10.57 -33.09 -12.28
CA ASN A 829 9.80 -33.68 -13.37
C ASN A 829 8.78 -34.72 -12.89
N SER A 830 9.15 -35.53 -11.89
CA SER A 830 8.34 -36.66 -11.41
C SER A 830 7.66 -36.44 -10.06
N SER A 831 8.10 -35.43 -9.30
CA SER A 831 7.77 -35.24 -7.86
C SER A 831 8.21 -36.39 -6.95
N LYS A 832 9.01 -37.34 -7.45
CA LYS A 832 9.56 -38.50 -6.70
C LYS A 832 10.89 -38.15 -6.04
N VAL A 833 11.35 -38.99 -5.12
CA VAL A 833 12.54 -38.73 -4.30
C VAL A 833 13.69 -39.67 -4.65
N LEU A 834 14.92 -39.21 -4.45
CA LEU A 834 16.13 -40.00 -4.59
C LEU A 834 16.16 -41.13 -3.56
N ALA A 835 16.43 -42.35 -4.01
CA ALA A 835 16.36 -43.60 -3.24
C ALA A 835 17.50 -44.56 -3.62
N VAL A 836 17.71 -45.61 -2.82
CA VAL A 836 18.65 -46.69 -3.16
C VAL A 836 17.85 -47.93 -3.51
N SER A 837 18.10 -48.49 -4.71
CA SER A 837 17.34 -49.64 -5.21
C SER A 837 17.33 -50.79 -4.21
N GLY A 838 16.12 -51.22 -3.82
CA GLY A 838 15.91 -52.32 -2.88
C GLY A 838 16.41 -52.05 -1.45
N MET A 839 16.56 -50.78 -1.05
CA MET A 839 17.13 -50.37 0.24
C MET A 839 18.52 -50.99 0.51
N SER A 840 19.26 -51.33 -0.54
CA SER A 840 20.53 -52.03 -0.41
C SER A 840 21.53 -51.21 0.40
N THR A 841 22.33 -51.87 1.23
CA THR A 841 23.46 -51.27 1.96
C THR A 841 24.80 -51.60 1.31
N ALA A 842 24.81 -52.30 0.17
CA ALA A 842 26.02 -52.70 -0.54
C ALA A 842 26.67 -51.52 -1.29
N ASP A 843 27.99 -51.62 -1.50
CA ASP A 843 28.70 -50.74 -2.43
C ASP A 843 28.23 -50.98 -3.86
N SER A 844 28.25 -49.93 -4.66
CA SER A 844 27.76 -49.94 -6.05
C SER A 844 26.27 -50.26 -6.18
N ALA A 845 25.51 -50.19 -5.08
CA ALA A 845 24.06 -50.26 -5.15
C ALA A 845 23.52 -49.06 -5.90
N ASN A 846 22.61 -49.34 -6.82
CA ASN A 846 22.13 -48.36 -7.77
C ASN A 846 21.22 -47.32 -7.11
N VAL A 847 21.41 -46.05 -7.48
CA VAL A 847 20.56 -44.95 -7.03
C VAL A 847 19.47 -44.71 -8.05
N VAL A 848 18.25 -44.57 -7.55
CA VAL A 848 17.03 -44.47 -8.35
C VAL A 848 16.17 -43.31 -7.85
N GLN A 849 15.12 -42.98 -8.59
CA GLN A 849 13.99 -42.27 -8.01
C GLN A 849 12.87 -43.25 -7.62
N PHE A 850 12.13 -42.90 -6.57
CA PHE A 850 11.01 -43.69 -6.07
C PHE A 850 9.96 -42.78 -5.42
N ALA A 851 8.69 -43.19 -5.44
CA ALA A 851 7.63 -42.51 -4.67
C ALA A 851 7.99 -42.47 -3.18
N ASP A 852 7.89 -41.30 -2.53
CA ASP A 852 8.28 -41.22 -1.11
C ASP A 852 7.34 -42.08 -0.25
N ASN A 853 7.92 -43.10 0.39
CA ASN A 853 7.21 -44.09 1.20
C ASN A 853 7.64 -44.05 2.68
N GLY A 854 8.43 -43.06 3.09
CA GLY A 854 8.88 -42.94 4.48
C GLY A 854 10.17 -43.69 4.83
N SER A 855 10.69 -44.56 3.95
CA SER A 855 11.85 -45.42 4.22
C SER A 855 13.17 -44.65 4.44
N ALA A 856 14.13 -45.27 5.13
CA ALA A 856 15.40 -44.62 5.47
C ALA A 856 16.34 -44.45 4.26
N ASP A 857 16.21 -45.25 3.21
CA ASP A 857 17.08 -45.15 2.03
C ASP A 857 16.71 -43.97 1.12
N HIS A 858 15.55 -43.30 1.33
CA HIS A 858 15.29 -42.02 0.68
C HIS A 858 15.78 -40.80 1.50
N ASN A 859 16.39 -41.01 2.68
CA ASN A 859 16.88 -39.93 3.52
C ASN A 859 18.37 -39.69 3.26
N TRP A 860 18.72 -38.45 2.92
CA TRP A 860 20.07 -38.05 2.56
C TRP A 860 20.53 -36.85 3.39
N ARG A 861 21.74 -36.89 3.93
CA ARG A 861 22.38 -35.77 4.64
C ARG A 861 23.53 -35.23 3.81
N PHE A 862 23.76 -33.92 3.89
CA PHE A 862 24.85 -33.26 3.20
C PHE A 862 25.96 -32.91 4.20
N ASP A 863 27.10 -33.60 4.10
CA ASP A 863 28.27 -33.38 4.94
C ASP A 863 29.27 -32.50 4.19
N HIS A 864 29.59 -31.33 4.74
CA HIS A 864 30.51 -30.38 4.13
C HIS A 864 31.94 -30.91 4.12
N VAL A 865 32.60 -30.86 2.95
CA VAL A 865 34.05 -31.17 2.80
C VAL A 865 34.90 -29.92 2.47
N GLY A 866 34.29 -28.72 2.56
CA GLY A 866 34.94 -27.44 2.31
C GLY A 866 34.70 -26.89 0.90
N ASN A 867 34.93 -25.58 0.69
CA ASN A 867 34.82 -24.89 -0.60
C ASN A 867 33.49 -25.10 -1.36
N GLY A 868 32.38 -25.32 -0.64
CA GLY A 868 31.05 -25.51 -1.22
C GLY A 868 30.76 -26.93 -1.74
N TRP A 869 31.60 -27.91 -1.40
CA TRP A 869 31.42 -29.32 -1.75
C TRP A 869 30.84 -30.14 -0.59
N PHE A 870 30.08 -31.17 -0.96
CA PHE A 870 29.35 -32.04 -0.06
C PHE A 870 29.60 -33.51 -0.39
N LEU A 871 29.68 -34.32 0.66
CA LEU A 871 29.31 -35.73 0.60
C LEU A 871 27.79 -35.82 0.80
N ILE A 872 27.10 -36.59 -0.03
CA ILE A 872 25.66 -36.82 0.11
C ILE A 872 25.47 -38.22 0.69
N VAL A 873 25.24 -38.29 2.00
CA VAL A 873 25.24 -39.51 2.81
C VAL A 873 23.83 -40.08 2.92
N ASN A 874 23.66 -41.36 2.61
CA ASN A 874 22.40 -42.07 2.79
C ASN A 874 22.18 -42.50 4.25
N GLN A 875 20.98 -42.31 4.81
CA GLN A 875 20.68 -42.67 6.20
C GLN A 875 20.71 -44.18 6.45
N ASN A 876 20.22 -44.98 5.50
CA ASN A 876 20.08 -46.42 5.67
C ASN A 876 21.44 -47.14 5.64
N SER A 877 22.33 -46.74 4.73
CA SER A 877 23.63 -47.40 4.54
C SER A 877 24.82 -46.69 5.18
N GLY A 878 24.71 -45.38 5.47
CA GLY A 878 25.84 -44.54 5.85
C GLY A 878 26.83 -44.25 4.71
N LYS A 879 26.53 -44.67 3.48
CA LYS A 879 27.37 -44.52 2.29
C LYS A 879 27.06 -43.24 1.54
N VAL A 880 27.95 -42.85 0.62
CA VAL A 880 27.86 -41.58 -0.11
C VAL A 880 27.43 -41.78 -1.55
N LEU A 881 26.75 -40.78 -2.10
CA LEU A 881 26.43 -40.70 -3.52
C LEU A 881 27.71 -40.61 -4.36
N ALA A 882 27.86 -41.48 -5.34
CA ALA A 882 29.06 -41.61 -6.17
C ALA A 882 28.70 -41.87 -7.64
N VAL A 883 29.62 -41.58 -8.56
CA VAL A 883 29.44 -41.88 -9.98
C VAL A 883 30.19 -43.16 -10.31
N ASN A 884 29.49 -44.12 -10.92
CA ASN A 884 30.09 -45.43 -11.21
C ASN A 884 31.40 -45.28 -12.02
N ASN A 885 32.47 -45.91 -11.52
CA ASN A 885 33.81 -45.91 -12.08
C ASN A 885 34.40 -44.51 -12.36
N MET A 886 34.02 -43.48 -11.59
CA MET A 886 34.45 -42.09 -11.80
C MET A 886 34.19 -41.59 -13.24
N SER A 887 33.19 -42.16 -13.91
CA SER A 887 32.92 -41.83 -15.32
C SER A 887 32.68 -40.34 -15.48
N ARG A 888 33.07 -39.78 -16.63
CA ARG A 888 32.75 -38.40 -17.04
C ARG A 888 31.76 -38.35 -18.20
N ALA A 889 31.20 -39.51 -18.57
CA ALA A 889 30.25 -39.60 -19.67
C ALA A 889 28.82 -39.26 -19.22
N ASN A 890 28.04 -38.73 -20.15
CA ASN A 890 26.59 -38.63 -20.04
C ASN A 890 25.97 -40.01 -19.82
N SER A 891 24.90 -40.05 -19.04
CA SER A 891 24.17 -41.27 -18.68
C SER A 891 24.98 -42.29 -17.86
N ALA A 892 26.12 -41.90 -17.29
CA ALA A 892 26.81 -42.74 -16.33
C ALA A 892 25.95 -42.90 -15.07
N LEU A 893 25.87 -44.15 -14.59
CA LEU A 893 25.05 -44.52 -13.43
C LEU A 893 25.57 -43.85 -12.15
N VAL A 894 24.62 -43.42 -11.33
CA VAL A 894 24.89 -42.95 -9.98
C VAL A 894 24.56 -44.07 -9.00
N GLN A 895 25.45 -44.26 -8.04
CA GLN A 895 25.41 -45.34 -7.08
C GLN A 895 25.68 -44.80 -5.67
N GLN A 896 25.50 -45.64 -4.66
CA GLN A 896 26.11 -45.40 -3.36
C GLN A 896 27.41 -46.18 -3.21
N PHE A 897 28.37 -45.63 -2.49
CA PHE A 897 29.66 -46.26 -2.24
C PHE A 897 30.24 -45.81 -0.89
N ALA A 898 31.05 -46.66 -0.25
CA ALA A 898 31.81 -46.26 0.94
C ALA A 898 32.77 -45.11 0.60
N ASP A 899 32.75 -44.02 1.38
CA ASP A 899 33.61 -42.88 1.05
C ASP A 899 35.10 -43.27 1.10
N ASN A 900 35.82 -42.97 0.02
CA ASN A 900 37.24 -43.26 -0.17
C ASN A 900 38.04 -42.00 -0.54
N GLY A 901 37.41 -40.82 -0.48
CA GLY A 901 38.04 -39.54 -0.80
C GLY A 901 38.20 -39.22 -2.30
N SER A 902 37.57 -39.99 -3.18
CA SER A 902 37.62 -39.76 -4.63
C SER A 902 36.72 -38.60 -5.07
N ALA A 903 37.12 -37.94 -6.16
CA ALA A 903 36.48 -36.71 -6.62
C ALA A 903 35.04 -36.91 -7.13
N ASP A 904 34.63 -38.13 -7.50
CA ASP A 904 33.26 -38.41 -7.92
C ASP A 904 32.27 -38.56 -6.74
N HIS A 905 32.77 -38.60 -5.50
CA HIS A 905 31.92 -38.57 -4.30
C HIS A 905 31.52 -37.14 -3.89
N TYR A 906 32.17 -36.12 -4.45
CA TYR A 906 31.97 -34.74 -4.05
C TYR A 906 30.99 -34.03 -4.97
N TRP A 907 29.96 -33.45 -4.37
CA TRP A 907 28.87 -32.78 -5.07
C TRP A 907 28.73 -31.34 -4.64
N GLN A 908 28.33 -30.46 -5.57
CA GLN A 908 28.00 -29.07 -5.31
C GLN A 908 26.54 -28.83 -5.61
N LEU A 909 25.87 -28.10 -4.72
CA LEU A 909 24.51 -27.63 -4.94
C LEU A 909 24.56 -26.25 -5.62
N ALA A 910 24.07 -26.16 -6.84
CA ALA A 910 23.93 -24.90 -7.57
C ALA A 910 22.45 -24.49 -7.58
N GLY A 911 22.11 -23.34 -6.97
CA GLY A 911 20.73 -22.85 -6.94
C GLY A 911 20.16 -22.60 -8.33
N ASP A 912 18.88 -22.94 -8.53
CA ASP A 912 18.15 -22.85 -9.81
C ASP A 912 16.79 -22.14 -9.64
N GLY A 913 16.70 -21.23 -8.65
CA GLY A 913 15.51 -20.43 -8.32
C GLY A 913 14.32 -21.23 -7.74
N GLY A 914 13.44 -20.55 -7.01
CA GLY A 914 12.19 -21.16 -6.49
C GLY A 914 12.39 -22.35 -5.52
N GLY A 915 13.55 -22.46 -4.89
CA GLY A 915 13.91 -23.57 -4.00
C GLY A 915 14.46 -24.82 -4.70
N TRP A 916 14.68 -24.77 -6.01
CA TRP A 916 15.30 -25.85 -6.79
C TRP A 916 16.83 -25.69 -6.86
N VAL A 917 17.54 -26.80 -6.99
CA VAL A 917 18.99 -26.89 -7.13
C VAL A 917 19.38 -27.88 -8.23
N ARG A 918 20.54 -27.67 -8.83
CA ARG A 918 21.31 -28.67 -9.57
C ARG A 918 22.34 -29.29 -8.65
N ILE A 919 22.52 -30.60 -8.74
CA ILE A 919 23.51 -31.33 -7.95
C ILE A 919 24.65 -31.72 -8.90
N ARG A 920 25.75 -30.96 -8.85
CA ARG A 920 26.88 -31.07 -9.79
C ARG A 920 28.01 -31.89 -9.21
N ASN A 921 28.55 -32.84 -9.97
CA ASN A 921 29.68 -33.65 -9.55
C ASN A 921 31.02 -32.92 -9.74
N LEU A 922 31.95 -33.02 -8.78
CA LEU A 922 33.27 -32.39 -8.87
C LEU A 922 34.12 -32.97 -10.01
N ASN A 923 34.15 -34.31 -10.15
CA ASN A 923 35.04 -34.96 -11.11
C ASN A 923 34.64 -34.72 -12.58
N SER A 924 33.33 -34.73 -12.88
CA SER A 924 32.84 -34.61 -14.26
C SER A 924 32.34 -33.20 -14.62
N GLY A 925 31.92 -32.40 -13.63
CA GLY A 925 31.23 -31.14 -13.85
C GLY A 925 29.77 -31.28 -14.34
N LEU A 926 29.29 -32.52 -14.53
CA LEU A 926 27.93 -32.87 -14.95
C LEU A 926 26.95 -32.81 -13.77
N VAL A 927 25.65 -32.78 -14.07
CA VAL A 927 24.58 -32.68 -13.07
C VAL A 927 23.80 -33.98 -12.91
N LEU A 928 23.27 -34.20 -11.71
CA LEU A 928 22.39 -35.32 -11.39
C LEU A 928 21.07 -35.21 -12.14
N GLY A 929 20.65 -36.29 -12.81
CA GLY A 929 19.44 -36.36 -13.62
C GLY A 929 18.75 -37.71 -13.54
N VAL A 930 17.54 -37.81 -14.09
CA VAL A 930 16.80 -39.08 -14.18
C VAL A 930 16.82 -39.55 -15.63
N SER A 931 17.33 -40.76 -15.85
CA SER A 931 17.51 -41.31 -17.19
C SER A 931 16.21 -41.27 -18.00
N GLY A 932 16.27 -40.67 -19.18
CA GLY A 932 15.15 -40.54 -20.11
C GLY A 932 13.98 -39.68 -19.60
N MET A 933 14.20 -38.78 -18.62
CA MET A 933 13.14 -38.02 -17.95
C MET A 933 12.00 -38.90 -17.41
N SER A 934 12.32 -40.16 -17.08
CA SER A 934 11.30 -41.11 -16.65
C SER A 934 10.59 -40.61 -15.39
N THR A 935 9.30 -40.90 -15.28
CA THR A 935 8.50 -40.68 -14.06
C THR A 935 8.20 -41.98 -13.34
N ALA A 936 8.75 -43.12 -13.78
CA ALA A 936 8.54 -44.43 -13.17
C ALA A 936 9.34 -44.59 -11.86
N ASP A 937 8.84 -45.45 -10.96
CA ASP A 937 9.61 -45.92 -9.81
C ASP A 937 10.77 -46.79 -10.29
N ASN A 938 11.87 -46.80 -9.52
CA ASN A 938 13.13 -47.46 -9.87
C ASN A 938 13.79 -46.95 -11.17
N ALA A 939 13.36 -45.80 -11.69
CA ALA A 939 14.05 -45.16 -12.80
C ALA A 939 15.46 -44.76 -12.38
N GLN A 940 16.41 -45.03 -13.27
CA GLN A 940 17.85 -44.87 -13.03
C GLN A 940 18.21 -43.41 -12.85
N VAL A 941 19.00 -43.11 -11.82
CA VAL A 941 19.61 -41.80 -11.65
C VAL A 941 21.01 -41.84 -12.26
N VAL A 942 21.30 -40.81 -13.04
CA VAL A 942 22.53 -40.70 -13.83
C VAL A 942 23.13 -39.31 -13.66
N GLN A 943 24.36 -39.12 -14.14
CA GLN A 943 24.86 -37.78 -14.44
C GLN A 943 24.68 -37.45 -15.92
N PHE A 944 24.45 -36.18 -16.23
CA PHE A 944 24.29 -35.69 -17.59
C PHE A 944 24.71 -34.20 -17.72
N GLU A 945 25.00 -33.76 -18.93
CA GLU A 945 25.21 -32.36 -19.25
C GLU A 945 23.96 -31.53 -18.92
N ASP A 946 24.15 -30.35 -18.32
CA ASP A 946 23.01 -29.50 -18.00
C ASP A 946 22.40 -28.89 -19.28
N ASN A 947 21.25 -29.43 -19.70
CA ASN A 947 20.46 -28.98 -20.84
C ASN A 947 19.19 -28.21 -20.43
N GLY A 948 19.05 -27.83 -19.16
CA GLY A 948 17.88 -27.07 -18.67
C GLY A 948 16.61 -27.87 -18.36
N THR A 949 16.57 -29.19 -18.55
CA THR A 949 15.34 -29.98 -18.37
C THR A 949 14.98 -30.21 -16.90
N ALA A 950 13.69 -30.47 -16.64
CA ALA A 950 13.15 -30.58 -15.28
C ALA A 950 13.68 -31.79 -14.49
N ASP A 951 14.13 -32.85 -15.16
CA ASP A 951 14.67 -34.05 -14.52
C ASP A 951 16.07 -33.82 -13.90
N HIS A 952 16.74 -32.72 -14.25
CA HIS A 952 18.00 -32.31 -13.62
C HIS A 952 17.79 -31.40 -12.39
N ARG A 953 16.54 -31.02 -12.10
CA ARG A 953 16.18 -30.07 -11.03
C ARG A 953 15.71 -30.83 -9.81
N TRP A 954 16.33 -30.54 -8.67
CA TRP A 954 16.07 -31.22 -7.41
C TRP A 954 15.68 -30.21 -6.32
N ARG A 955 14.87 -30.65 -5.35
CA ARG A 955 14.49 -29.86 -4.18
C ARG A 955 14.77 -30.67 -2.92
N LEU A 956 15.39 -30.04 -1.94
CA LEU A 956 15.66 -30.64 -0.65
C LEU A 956 14.46 -30.39 0.27
N LEU A 957 13.78 -31.46 0.69
CA LEU A 957 12.68 -31.42 1.65
C LEU A 957 13.22 -31.99 2.96
N GLY A 958 13.40 -31.15 3.98
CA GLY A 958 14.01 -31.55 5.26
C GLY A 958 13.35 -30.90 6.46
#